data_AF-Q5CC74-F1
#
_entry.id   AF-Q5CC74-F1
#
_cell.length_a   1.000
_cell.length_b   1.000
_cell.length_c   1.000
_cell.angle_alpha   90.00
_cell.angle_beta   90.00
_cell.angle_gamma   90.00
#
_symmetry.space_group_name_H-M   'P 1'
#
loop_
_entity.id
_entity.type
_entity.pdbx_description
1 polymer ?
#
loop_
_entity_poly.entity_id
_entity_poly.type
_entity_poly.pdbx_seq_one_letter_code
_entity_poly.pdbx_strand_id
1 'polypeptide(L)'
;MKSVALLLLALAVGIQAGTYLDRFKEQYNKIHNSANGYFSAEGVPYHAIETLVVEAPDYGHETTSEAYSYYVWLEAMYSYVNGDFSTFNAAWQNLESYIIPTLQPNMGGYNPWKPATYSDELDTPSQYPSPMQTGVSVGQDPIWQELVNAYGQSTFYSMHWLLDVDNIYGFGNSQGQCEAGPNEPGPSLINTFQRGPQESVWRTIPQTTCDSFKYGGNNGFLDLFVGDNSYTRQWKYTAAPDADARAVQAAFWAVQWAKEKGVYSQISDTIAKASKMGDYLRYTLFDKYFKKIGNCIGPYNCQAGSGKDSAHYLMNWYFAWGAALPGYGNWGWVIGDGSAHFGYQNPLTAYALSTVDELKPKGATAVEDWTTSLQRQLELYEFLQTSEGAFAGGVTNSWNGRYDTPTSNLTADEFHGMFYDWEPVYHDPPSNRWFGMQPWSTDRLAQYYYVTGDATAESILKKWVAWVLTVVKLENGDFQMPDNLTWAGVPPEIHVQVNKYTHEIGTASATARTLAYYAAKSGDQAAKTAAQGLLDALYKYATDKGITIPEVPDQYGRFEEPVYVPSGWTGTYPYGDTISSGATFIGLRSWFKNDTDWPKIQGILDGGEIPEFTFHRFWAQADVALAFGTYGILFEQ
;
A
#
# COMPACT_ATOMS: atom_id res chain seq x y z
N MET A 1 28.72 -58.31 37.17
CA MET A 1 27.34 -57.77 37.21
C MET A 1 27.50 -56.29 37.51
N LYS A 2 27.47 -55.37 36.53
CA LYS A 2 26.26 -54.82 35.88
C LYS A 2 25.17 -54.54 36.92
N SER A 3 24.56 -53.36 37.08
CA SER A 3 24.58 -52.12 36.33
C SER A 3 23.65 -51.11 37.04
N VAL A 4 24.09 -49.86 37.11
CA VAL A 4 23.29 -48.65 36.81
C VAL A 4 22.32 -48.14 37.89
N ALA A 5 22.76 -47.10 38.60
CA ALA A 5 21.89 -46.12 39.22
C ALA A 5 21.37 -45.17 38.11
N LEU A 6 20.06 -45.15 37.91
CA LEU A 6 19.39 -44.23 37.00
C LEU A 6 19.39 -42.84 37.67
N LEU A 7 20.27 -41.94 37.22
CA LEU A 7 20.08 -40.51 37.42
C LEU A 7 18.93 -40.09 36.48
N LEU A 8 17.75 -39.85 37.05
CA LEU A 8 16.70 -39.11 36.37
C LEU A 8 17.13 -37.64 36.28
N LEU A 9 17.84 -37.30 35.20
CA LEU A 9 17.93 -35.92 34.74
C LEU A 9 16.51 -35.53 34.32
N ALA A 10 15.84 -34.73 35.15
CA ALA A 10 14.73 -33.93 34.67
C ALA A 10 15.32 -32.92 33.67
N LEU A 11 15.34 -33.28 32.39
CA LEU A 11 15.37 -32.31 31.31
C LEU A 11 14.05 -31.55 31.38
N ALA A 12 14.03 -30.49 32.18
CA ALA A 12 13.19 -29.35 31.87
C ALA A 12 13.63 -28.90 30.47
N VAL A 13 12.86 -29.27 29.46
CA VAL A 13 12.93 -28.63 28.15
C VAL A 13 12.43 -27.21 28.38
N GLY A 14 13.33 -26.35 28.86
CA GLY A 14 13.14 -24.93 28.69
C GLY A 14 13.13 -24.69 27.20
N ILE A 15 12.03 -24.15 26.68
CA ILE A 15 12.04 -23.46 25.39
C ILE A 15 13.21 -22.49 25.51
N GLN A 16 14.29 -22.76 24.79
CA GLN A 16 15.45 -21.90 24.76
C GLN A 16 15.01 -20.70 23.93
N ALA A 17 14.36 -19.73 24.58
CA ALA A 17 13.95 -18.48 23.96
C ALA A 17 15.23 -17.81 23.48
N GLY A 18 15.57 -17.99 22.21
CA GLY A 18 16.71 -17.35 21.57
C GLY A 18 16.58 -15.83 21.60
N THR A 19 17.61 -15.16 21.10
CA THR A 19 17.61 -13.70 20.90
C THR A 19 16.49 -13.28 19.94
N TYR A 20 16.11 -12.01 19.89
CA TYR A 20 15.15 -11.55 18.88
C TYR A 20 15.69 -11.71 17.45
N LEU A 21 17.01 -11.68 17.26
CA LEU A 21 17.62 -12.04 15.97
C LEU A 21 17.43 -13.53 15.61
N ASP A 22 17.39 -14.43 16.60
CA ASP A 22 17.05 -15.84 16.35
C ASP A 22 15.59 -15.99 15.93
N ARG A 23 14.67 -15.24 16.58
CA ARG A 23 13.24 -15.19 16.19
C ARG A 23 13.04 -14.61 14.80
N PHE A 24 13.79 -13.57 14.42
CA PHE A 24 13.82 -13.05 13.06
C PHE A 24 14.21 -14.14 12.05
N LYS A 25 15.32 -14.86 12.29
CA LYS A 25 15.77 -15.94 11.41
C LYS A 25 14.76 -17.09 11.34
N GLU A 26 14.15 -17.45 12.46
CA GLU A 26 13.10 -18.48 12.51
C GLU A 26 11.93 -18.08 11.60
N GLN A 27 11.42 -16.86 11.76
CA GLN A 27 10.30 -16.35 10.98
C GLN A 27 10.65 -16.20 9.50
N TYR A 28 11.84 -15.65 9.19
CA TYR A 28 12.36 -15.57 7.82
C TYR A 28 12.41 -16.94 7.14
N ASN A 29 12.91 -17.96 7.85
CA ASN A 29 12.98 -19.33 7.33
C ASN A 29 11.59 -19.93 7.09
N LYS A 30 10.59 -19.62 7.92
CA LYS A 30 9.20 -20.04 7.67
C LYS A 30 8.63 -19.38 6.41
N ILE A 31 8.91 -18.09 6.20
CA ILE A 31 8.47 -17.36 5.00
C ILE A 31 9.11 -17.97 3.73
N HIS A 32 10.39 -18.28 3.78
CA HIS A 32 11.14 -18.83 2.64
C HIS A 32 11.07 -20.35 2.48
N ASN A 33 10.40 -21.06 3.38
CA ASN A 33 10.16 -22.48 3.22
C ASN A 33 9.12 -22.69 2.12
N SER A 34 9.53 -23.25 0.98
CA SER A 34 8.62 -23.50 -0.15
C SER A 34 7.44 -24.40 0.20
N ALA A 35 7.54 -25.22 1.25
CA ALA A 35 6.42 -26.03 1.75
C ALA A 35 5.31 -25.20 2.42
N ASN A 36 5.62 -23.96 2.85
CA ASN A 36 4.65 -23.09 3.50
C ASN A 36 3.81 -22.28 2.50
N GLY A 37 4.31 -22.04 1.28
CA GLY A 37 3.50 -21.50 0.17
C GLY A 37 3.34 -19.98 0.12
N TYR A 38 4.29 -19.21 0.68
CA TYR A 38 4.25 -17.74 0.60
C TYR A 38 4.53 -17.17 -0.80
N PHE A 39 5.22 -17.94 -1.65
CA PHE A 39 5.66 -17.50 -2.96
C PHE A 39 5.16 -18.45 -4.05
N SER A 40 4.87 -17.89 -5.22
CA SER A 40 4.62 -18.66 -6.44
C SER A 40 5.88 -19.35 -6.97
N ALA A 41 5.74 -20.14 -8.03
CA ALA A 41 6.86 -20.78 -8.71
C ALA A 41 7.88 -19.78 -9.29
N GLU A 42 7.41 -18.58 -9.64
CA GLU A 42 8.19 -17.45 -10.15
C GLU A 42 8.91 -16.68 -9.03
N GLY A 43 8.70 -17.05 -7.77
CA GLY A 43 9.23 -16.33 -6.60
C GLY A 43 8.49 -15.03 -6.30
N VAL A 44 7.28 -14.86 -6.82
CA VAL A 44 6.41 -13.71 -6.50
C VAL A 44 5.72 -13.98 -5.16
N PRO A 45 5.81 -13.09 -4.15
CA PRO A 45 5.08 -13.29 -2.90
C PRO A 45 3.58 -13.17 -3.17
N TYR A 46 2.77 -14.09 -2.67
CA TYR A 46 1.32 -13.92 -2.62
C TYR A 46 0.94 -12.89 -1.56
N HIS A 47 -0.28 -12.36 -1.61
CA HIS A 47 -0.84 -11.55 -0.53
C HIS A 47 -0.98 -12.37 0.75
N ALA A 48 -1.44 -13.63 0.64
CA ALA A 48 -1.50 -14.60 1.73
C ALA A 48 -1.27 -16.04 1.24
N ILE A 49 -0.90 -16.94 2.15
CA ILE A 49 -0.88 -18.40 1.85
C ILE A 49 -2.28 -18.90 1.52
N GLU A 50 -3.28 -18.40 2.23
CA GLU A 50 -4.67 -18.77 2.05
C GLU A 50 -5.27 -18.01 0.87
N THR A 51 -6.02 -18.71 0.03
CA THR A 51 -6.62 -18.17 -1.20
C THR A 51 -7.90 -17.36 -0.95
N LEU A 52 -8.68 -17.70 0.08
CA LEU A 52 -9.92 -17.01 0.43
C LEU A 52 -9.67 -15.80 1.33
N VAL A 53 -9.16 -14.72 0.73
CA VAL A 53 -8.88 -13.44 1.39
C VAL A 53 -9.51 -12.30 0.60
N VAL A 54 -10.32 -11.45 1.25
CA VAL A 54 -10.99 -10.30 0.62
C VAL A 54 -10.94 -9.08 1.56
N GLU A 55 -10.09 -8.09 1.26
CA GLU A 55 -9.85 -6.95 2.15
C GLU A 55 -9.30 -5.68 1.49
N ALA A 56 -8.49 -5.85 0.44
CA ALA A 56 -8.04 -4.81 -0.49
C ALA A 56 -7.76 -5.45 -1.85
N PRO A 57 -6.84 -6.43 -1.96
CA PRO A 57 -7.02 -7.50 -2.94
C PRO A 57 -8.29 -8.30 -2.59
N ASP A 58 -8.85 -8.94 -3.60
CA ASP A 58 -10.08 -9.72 -3.48
C ASP A 58 -9.86 -11.24 -3.61
N TYR A 59 -8.58 -11.65 -3.70
CA TYR A 59 -8.13 -13.03 -3.68
C TYR A 59 -6.72 -13.13 -3.07
N GLY A 60 -6.48 -14.15 -2.24
CA GLY A 60 -5.23 -14.25 -1.47
C GLY A 60 -3.97 -14.54 -2.29
N HIS A 61 -4.12 -15.14 -3.48
CA HIS A 61 -3.03 -15.34 -4.44
C HIS A 61 -2.99 -14.25 -5.52
N GLU A 62 -3.72 -13.15 -5.35
CA GLU A 62 -3.22 -11.88 -5.87
C GLU A 62 -1.97 -11.47 -5.06
N THR A 63 -1.27 -10.48 -5.55
CA THR A 63 -0.23 -9.79 -4.79
C THR A 63 -0.28 -8.30 -5.07
N THR A 64 0.44 -7.55 -4.25
CA THR A 64 0.43 -6.10 -4.28
C THR A 64 1.84 -5.54 -4.33
N SER A 65 1.97 -4.30 -4.77
CA SER A 65 3.22 -3.53 -4.59
C SER A 65 3.58 -3.43 -3.10
N GLU A 66 2.60 -3.43 -2.20
CA GLU A 66 2.80 -3.52 -0.75
C GLU A 66 3.56 -4.81 -0.38
N ALA A 67 3.08 -5.99 -0.78
CA ALA A 67 3.74 -7.26 -0.50
C ALA A 67 5.17 -7.28 -1.03
N TYR A 68 5.40 -6.76 -2.24
CA TYR A 68 6.75 -6.59 -2.81
C TYR A 68 7.63 -5.66 -2.00
N SER A 69 7.10 -4.54 -1.52
CA SER A 69 7.87 -3.59 -0.69
C SER A 69 8.27 -4.19 0.66
N TYR A 70 7.41 -5.04 1.26
CA TYR A 70 7.76 -5.83 2.45
C TYR A 70 8.77 -6.93 2.13
N TYR A 71 8.69 -7.57 0.96
CA TYR A 71 9.65 -8.59 0.54
C TYR A 71 11.05 -8.00 0.42
N VAL A 72 11.19 -6.87 -0.28
CA VAL A 72 12.47 -6.15 -0.39
C VAL A 72 13.01 -5.72 0.98
N TRP A 73 12.13 -5.29 1.90
CA TRP A 73 12.55 -4.90 3.24
C TRP A 73 13.01 -6.08 4.09
N LEU A 74 12.29 -7.21 4.03
CA LEU A 74 12.66 -8.46 4.67
C LEU A 74 14.05 -8.91 4.21
N GLU A 75 14.30 -8.88 2.90
CA GLU A 75 15.60 -9.24 2.33
C GLU A 75 16.72 -8.29 2.71
N ALA A 76 16.46 -6.98 2.79
CA ALA A 76 17.46 -6.02 3.25
C ALA A 76 17.92 -6.33 4.67
N MET A 77 16.99 -6.65 5.57
CA MET A 77 17.33 -7.00 6.96
C MET A 77 18.02 -8.35 7.05
N TYR A 78 17.55 -9.36 6.31
CA TYR A 78 18.20 -10.67 6.28
C TYR A 78 19.64 -10.57 5.78
N SER A 79 19.84 -9.77 4.72
CA SER A 79 21.15 -9.49 4.14
C SER A 79 22.11 -8.88 5.17
N TYR A 80 21.64 -7.93 5.99
CA TYR A 80 22.44 -7.35 7.06
C TYR A 80 22.80 -8.37 8.15
N VAL A 81 21.80 -9.15 8.60
CA VAL A 81 21.97 -10.14 9.66
C VAL A 81 22.91 -11.28 9.25
N ASN A 82 22.90 -11.68 7.96
CA ASN A 82 23.73 -12.76 7.43
C ASN A 82 25.06 -12.27 6.83
N GLY A 83 25.18 -10.98 6.50
CA GLY A 83 26.35 -10.38 5.87
C GLY A 83 26.48 -10.64 4.36
N ASP A 84 25.39 -11.01 3.69
CA ASP A 84 25.32 -11.24 2.24
C ASP A 84 24.09 -10.54 1.65
N PHE A 85 24.31 -9.59 0.75
CA PHE A 85 23.26 -8.77 0.11
C PHE A 85 22.75 -9.34 -1.22
N SER A 86 23.12 -10.58 -1.57
CA SER A 86 22.63 -11.24 -2.78
C SER A 86 21.10 -11.36 -2.81
N THR A 87 20.46 -11.64 -1.67
CA THR A 87 19.00 -11.82 -1.61
C THR A 87 18.25 -10.49 -1.77
N PHE A 88 18.77 -9.38 -1.23
CA PHE A 88 18.22 -8.04 -1.49
C PHE A 88 18.20 -7.71 -2.98
N ASN A 89 19.30 -7.97 -3.69
CA ASN A 89 19.36 -7.76 -5.14
C ASN A 89 18.38 -8.67 -5.89
N ALA A 90 18.24 -9.93 -5.47
CA ALA A 90 17.31 -10.89 -6.08
C ALA A 90 15.84 -10.47 -5.89
N ALA A 91 15.45 -9.99 -4.70
CA ALA A 91 14.10 -9.47 -4.47
C ALA A 91 13.80 -8.25 -5.34
N TRP A 92 14.74 -7.31 -5.46
CA TRP A 92 14.55 -6.16 -6.35
C TRP A 92 14.45 -6.58 -7.83
N GLN A 93 15.23 -7.57 -8.25
CA GLN A 93 15.14 -8.11 -9.60
C GLN A 93 13.77 -8.76 -9.84
N ASN A 94 13.24 -9.51 -8.88
CA ASN A 94 11.90 -10.11 -8.98
C ASN A 94 10.82 -9.03 -9.09
N LEU A 95 10.89 -8.00 -8.23
CA LEU A 95 10.02 -6.82 -8.28
C LEU A 95 10.02 -6.16 -9.68
N GLU A 96 11.20 -5.84 -10.21
CA GLU A 96 11.33 -5.23 -11.55
C GLU A 96 10.80 -6.15 -12.66
N SER A 97 10.92 -7.47 -12.48
CA SER A 97 10.52 -8.46 -13.48
C SER A 97 9.01 -8.60 -13.59
N TYR A 98 8.26 -8.48 -12.49
CA TYR A 98 6.85 -8.87 -12.47
C TYR A 98 5.85 -7.75 -12.15
N ILE A 99 6.21 -6.76 -11.34
CA ILE A 99 5.25 -5.73 -10.89
C ILE A 99 5.52 -4.32 -11.43
N ILE A 100 6.73 -4.03 -11.91
CA ILE A 100 6.97 -2.83 -12.73
C ILE A 100 6.55 -3.15 -14.18
N PRO A 101 5.58 -2.43 -14.78
CA PRO A 101 5.08 -2.80 -16.11
C PRO A 101 6.09 -2.59 -17.22
N THR A 102 6.30 -3.59 -18.07
CA THR A 102 7.14 -3.49 -19.28
C THR A 102 6.35 -3.05 -20.51
N LEU A 103 5.06 -3.38 -20.59
CA LEU A 103 4.17 -2.93 -21.66
C LEU A 103 3.74 -1.49 -21.40
N GLN A 104 4.48 -0.53 -21.98
CA GLN A 104 4.17 0.90 -21.92
C GLN A 104 4.32 1.62 -23.28
N PRO A 105 3.81 1.05 -24.39
CA PRO A 105 3.95 1.67 -25.71
C PRO A 105 3.18 2.99 -25.83
N ASN A 106 3.57 3.83 -26.79
CA ASN A 106 2.91 5.11 -27.12
C ASN A 106 2.94 6.20 -26.04
N MET A 107 3.66 6.03 -24.93
CA MET A 107 3.91 7.14 -24.00
C MET A 107 4.65 8.33 -24.65
N GLY A 108 5.32 8.13 -25.79
CA GLY A 108 5.86 9.24 -26.59
C GLY A 108 4.79 10.20 -27.14
N GLY A 109 3.51 9.79 -27.17
CA GLY A 109 2.37 10.64 -27.52
C GLY A 109 1.75 11.41 -26.33
N TYR A 110 2.30 11.25 -25.13
CA TYR A 110 1.89 12.02 -23.96
C TYR A 110 2.23 13.51 -24.11
N ASN A 111 1.28 14.38 -23.74
CA ASN A 111 1.45 15.82 -23.78
C ASN A 111 1.47 16.40 -22.35
N PRO A 112 2.62 16.80 -21.79
CA PRO A 112 2.69 17.37 -20.45
C PRO A 112 1.94 18.71 -20.29
N TRP A 113 1.61 19.41 -21.38
CA TRP A 113 0.77 20.61 -21.34
C TRP A 113 -0.72 20.30 -21.24
N LYS A 114 -1.10 19.04 -21.45
CA LYS A 114 -2.46 18.52 -21.25
C LYS A 114 -2.38 17.08 -20.73
N PRO A 115 -1.99 16.90 -19.45
CA PRO A 115 -1.67 15.60 -18.87
C PRO A 115 -2.80 14.58 -18.94
N ALA A 116 -4.06 15.02 -18.83
CA ALA A 116 -5.22 14.17 -18.88
C ALA A 116 -6.46 14.98 -19.32
N THR A 117 -7.60 14.31 -19.45
CA THR A 117 -8.92 14.96 -19.54
C THR A 117 -9.67 14.71 -18.23
N TYR A 118 -10.25 15.77 -17.68
CA TYR A 118 -10.99 15.73 -16.42
C TYR A 118 -12.23 14.83 -16.51
N SER A 119 -12.53 14.12 -15.43
CA SER A 119 -13.80 13.44 -15.16
C SER A 119 -14.08 13.51 -13.65
N ASP A 120 -15.35 13.62 -13.27
CA ASP A 120 -15.74 13.66 -11.86
C ASP A 120 -15.49 12.30 -11.21
N GLU A 121 -15.05 12.28 -9.95
CA GLU A 121 -15.38 11.14 -9.09
C GLU A 121 -16.81 11.29 -8.57
N LEU A 122 -17.53 10.17 -8.54
CA LEU A 122 -18.94 10.11 -8.15
C LEU A 122 -19.06 9.23 -6.91
N ASP A 123 -20.06 9.53 -6.09
CA ASP A 123 -20.09 9.01 -4.72
C ASP A 123 -20.35 7.49 -4.65
N THR A 124 -21.08 6.93 -5.62
CA THR A 124 -21.46 5.50 -5.64
C THR A 124 -21.18 4.83 -6.99
N PRO A 125 -20.93 3.50 -7.01
CA PRO A 125 -20.73 2.75 -8.25
C PRO A 125 -21.85 2.92 -9.29
N SER A 126 -23.08 3.16 -8.83
CA SER A 126 -24.26 3.31 -9.69
C SER A 126 -24.24 4.54 -10.60
N GLN A 127 -23.42 5.52 -10.27
CA GLN A 127 -23.30 6.77 -11.02
C GLN A 127 -22.27 6.68 -12.15
N TYR A 128 -21.48 5.60 -12.20
CA TYR A 128 -20.51 5.35 -13.25
C TYR A 128 -21.16 4.64 -14.47
N PRO A 129 -20.63 4.84 -15.69
CA PRO A 129 -19.39 5.52 -16.04
C PRO A 129 -19.43 7.06 -15.92
N SER A 130 -18.35 7.67 -15.41
CA SER A 130 -18.27 9.12 -15.23
C SER A 130 -17.81 9.82 -16.53
N PRO A 131 -18.56 10.80 -17.07
CA PRO A 131 -18.28 11.39 -18.37
C PRO A 131 -17.07 12.32 -18.36
N MET A 132 -16.20 12.19 -19.38
CA MET A 132 -15.10 13.14 -19.59
C MET A 132 -15.61 14.54 -19.94
N GLN A 133 -15.01 15.57 -19.34
CA GLN A 133 -15.39 16.97 -19.53
C GLN A 133 -14.24 17.78 -20.12
N THR A 134 -14.21 17.89 -21.45
CA THR A 134 -13.14 18.57 -22.19
C THR A 134 -13.08 20.08 -21.97
N GLY A 135 -14.15 20.69 -21.43
CA GLY A 135 -14.21 22.11 -21.10
C GLY A 135 -13.58 22.49 -19.76
N VAL A 136 -13.25 21.51 -18.91
CA VAL A 136 -12.56 21.76 -17.64
C VAL A 136 -11.06 21.86 -17.91
N SER A 137 -10.43 22.95 -17.42
CA SER A 137 -9.00 23.15 -17.56
C SER A 137 -8.21 22.16 -16.69
N VAL A 138 -7.09 21.66 -17.19
CA VAL A 138 -6.13 20.84 -16.43
C VAL A 138 -4.79 21.57 -16.40
N GLY A 139 -3.97 21.35 -15.37
CA GLY A 139 -2.66 21.96 -15.27
C GLY A 139 -1.61 21.32 -16.17
N GLN A 140 -0.37 21.75 -15.99
CA GLN A 140 0.80 21.21 -16.67
C GLN A 140 1.50 20.18 -15.77
N ASP A 141 1.99 19.10 -16.36
CA ASP A 141 2.96 18.21 -15.73
C ASP A 141 4.36 18.83 -15.84
N PRO A 142 4.98 19.25 -14.73
CA PRO A 142 6.26 19.93 -14.74
C PRO A 142 7.47 18.99 -14.68
N ILE A 143 7.28 17.69 -14.46
CA ILE A 143 8.39 16.74 -14.22
C ILE A 143 8.59 15.74 -15.37
N TRP A 144 7.63 15.57 -16.27
CA TRP A 144 7.78 14.65 -17.42
C TRP A 144 9.08 14.83 -18.21
N GLN A 145 9.34 16.04 -18.72
CA GLN A 145 10.51 16.28 -19.58
C GLN A 145 11.82 16.14 -18.78
N GLU A 146 11.78 16.49 -17.48
CA GLU A 146 12.90 16.31 -16.57
C GLU A 146 13.24 14.81 -16.42
N LEU A 147 12.24 13.96 -16.16
CA LEU A 147 12.41 12.51 -16.04
C LEU A 147 12.90 11.88 -17.36
N VAL A 148 12.33 12.28 -18.50
CA VAL A 148 12.78 11.83 -19.83
C VAL A 148 14.24 12.20 -20.05
N ASN A 149 14.66 13.41 -19.70
CA ASN A 149 16.05 13.83 -19.83
C ASN A 149 16.99 13.08 -18.87
N ALA A 150 16.54 12.82 -17.65
CA ALA A 150 17.34 12.14 -16.63
C ALA A 150 17.59 10.65 -16.94
N TYR A 151 16.62 9.98 -17.57
CA TYR A 151 16.64 8.53 -17.77
C TYR A 151 16.65 8.08 -19.24
N GLY A 152 16.50 9.00 -20.20
CA GLY A 152 16.53 8.69 -21.64
C GLY A 152 15.37 7.83 -22.14
N GLN A 153 14.28 7.73 -21.38
CA GLN A 153 13.11 6.91 -21.70
C GLN A 153 11.82 7.63 -21.34
N SER A 154 10.73 7.29 -22.02
CA SER A 154 9.37 7.79 -21.76
C SER A 154 8.49 6.77 -21.03
N THR A 155 9.09 5.80 -20.35
CA THR A 155 8.38 4.76 -19.58
C THR A 155 8.57 4.99 -18.08
N PHE A 156 7.50 4.76 -17.32
CA PHE A 156 7.50 4.88 -15.87
C PHE A 156 8.30 3.76 -15.23
N TYR A 157 9.02 4.09 -14.16
CA TYR A 157 9.69 3.12 -13.30
C TYR A 157 9.07 3.18 -11.91
N SER A 158 7.89 2.60 -11.78
CA SER A 158 7.09 2.50 -10.57
C SER A 158 6.29 1.20 -10.61
N MET A 159 5.98 0.64 -9.45
CA MET A 159 5.19 -0.60 -9.37
C MET A 159 3.74 -0.31 -9.75
N HIS A 160 3.13 -1.21 -10.54
CA HIS A 160 1.68 -1.29 -10.52
C HIS A 160 1.21 -1.88 -9.18
N TRP A 161 0.06 -1.49 -8.67
CA TRP A 161 -0.35 -1.88 -7.33
C TRP A 161 -0.87 -3.31 -7.19
N LEU A 162 -1.43 -3.95 -8.23
CA LEU A 162 -2.10 -5.25 -8.13
C LEU A 162 -1.71 -6.21 -9.25
N LEU A 163 -1.53 -7.49 -8.88
CA LEU A 163 -1.10 -8.55 -9.78
C LEU A 163 -1.83 -9.85 -9.41
N ASP A 164 -2.50 -10.47 -10.38
CA ASP A 164 -3.08 -11.82 -10.27
C ASP A 164 -1.97 -12.84 -10.55
N VAL A 165 -1.40 -13.42 -9.50
CA VAL A 165 -0.16 -14.20 -9.61
C VAL A 165 -0.37 -15.51 -10.35
N ASP A 166 -1.51 -16.17 -10.11
CA ASP A 166 -1.84 -17.47 -10.70
C ASP A 166 -2.74 -17.37 -11.94
N ASN A 167 -3.00 -16.14 -12.41
CA ASN A 167 -3.91 -15.85 -13.53
C ASN A 167 -5.32 -16.43 -13.32
N ILE A 168 -5.85 -16.36 -12.10
CA ILE A 168 -7.17 -16.87 -11.73
C ILE A 168 -8.31 -16.14 -12.46
N TYR A 169 -8.11 -14.87 -12.81
CA TYR A 169 -9.05 -14.11 -13.64
C TYR A 169 -8.88 -14.44 -15.13
N GLY A 170 -7.74 -14.99 -15.53
CA GLY A 170 -7.49 -15.50 -16.88
C GLY A 170 -7.21 -14.42 -17.92
N PHE A 171 -6.92 -13.18 -17.50
CA PHE A 171 -6.60 -12.11 -18.44
C PHE A 171 -5.28 -12.40 -19.18
N GLY A 172 -4.28 -12.94 -18.49
CA GLY A 172 -2.98 -13.23 -19.08
C GLY A 172 -2.21 -11.97 -19.49
N ASN A 173 -2.27 -10.91 -18.67
CA ASN A 173 -1.41 -9.74 -18.82
C ASN A 173 -0.05 -9.99 -18.18
N SER A 174 0.59 -11.09 -18.56
CA SER A 174 1.99 -11.33 -18.24
C SER A 174 2.86 -10.26 -18.90
N GLN A 175 4.07 -10.09 -18.40
CA GLN A 175 4.91 -8.96 -18.79
C GLN A 175 5.14 -8.91 -20.30
N GLY A 176 4.77 -7.78 -20.91
CA GLY A 176 4.81 -7.57 -22.36
C GLY A 176 3.60 -8.11 -23.14
N GLN A 177 2.64 -8.78 -22.49
CA GLN A 177 1.43 -9.32 -23.10
C GLN A 177 0.21 -8.43 -22.85
N CYS A 178 -0.82 -8.60 -23.69
CA CYS A 178 -2.09 -7.90 -23.59
C CYS A 178 -3.23 -8.89 -23.84
N GLU A 179 -3.96 -9.25 -22.79
CA GLU A 179 -5.06 -10.20 -22.82
C GLU A 179 -4.71 -11.56 -23.48
N ALA A 180 -3.51 -12.09 -23.24
CA ALA A 180 -3.09 -13.35 -23.85
C ALA A 180 -3.98 -14.54 -23.43
N GLY A 181 -4.67 -14.41 -22.28
CA GLY A 181 -5.81 -15.21 -21.91
C GLY A 181 -5.52 -16.30 -20.88
N PRO A 182 -6.47 -17.23 -20.68
CA PRO A 182 -6.44 -18.15 -19.54
C PRO A 182 -5.36 -19.24 -19.64
N ASN A 183 -4.76 -19.42 -20.83
CA ASN A 183 -3.68 -20.40 -21.01
C ASN A 183 -2.30 -19.83 -20.64
N GLU A 184 -2.20 -18.53 -20.38
CA GLU A 184 -0.96 -17.96 -19.84
C GLU A 184 -0.78 -18.36 -18.37
N PRO A 185 0.44 -18.69 -17.94
CA PRO A 185 0.69 -19.12 -16.57
C PRO A 185 0.61 -17.99 -15.53
N GLY A 186 0.51 -16.72 -15.94
CA GLY A 186 0.66 -15.56 -15.05
C GLY A 186 2.15 -15.23 -14.78
N PRO A 187 2.45 -14.34 -13.83
CA PRO A 187 1.54 -13.38 -13.18
C PRO A 187 0.90 -12.40 -14.16
N SER A 188 -0.33 -11.95 -13.90
CA SER A 188 -1.13 -11.08 -14.77
C SER A 188 -1.43 -9.74 -14.10
N LEU A 189 -1.02 -8.62 -14.71
CA LEU A 189 -1.32 -7.27 -14.20
C LEU A 189 -2.83 -6.97 -14.36
N ILE A 190 -3.51 -6.70 -13.25
CA ILE A 190 -4.96 -6.45 -13.19
C ILE A 190 -5.25 -5.24 -12.30
N ASN A 191 -6.47 -4.72 -12.37
CA ASN A 191 -6.92 -3.67 -11.46
C ASN A 191 -8.35 -3.96 -10.98
N THR A 192 -8.82 -3.24 -9.96
CA THR A 192 -10.18 -3.35 -9.40
C THR A 192 -10.82 -1.97 -9.22
N PHE A 193 -10.43 -1.21 -8.20
CA PHE A 193 -11.05 0.07 -7.81
C PHE A 193 -11.01 1.13 -8.94
N GLN A 194 -12.19 1.64 -9.32
CA GLN A 194 -12.38 2.68 -10.35
C GLN A 194 -13.62 3.57 -10.12
N ARG A 195 -14.50 3.26 -9.16
CA ARG A 195 -15.86 3.83 -9.07
C ARG A 195 -16.19 4.52 -7.75
N GLY A 196 -15.23 5.29 -7.26
CA GLY A 196 -15.43 6.28 -6.20
C GLY A 196 -15.49 5.69 -4.79
N PRO A 197 -15.76 6.55 -3.78
CA PRO A 197 -15.50 6.23 -2.38
C PRO A 197 -16.37 5.10 -1.78
N GLN A 198 -17.54 4.81 -2.37
CA GLN A 198 -18.43 3.73 -1.92
C GLN A 198 -18.21 2.41 -2.68
N GLU A 199 -17.23 2.33 -3.58
CA GLU A 199 -16.79 1.08 -4.19
C GLU A 199 -15.86 0.32 -3.23
N SER A 200 -16.45 -0.39 -2.25
CA SER A 200 -15.70 -1.35 -1.44
C SER A 200 -15.11 -2.48 -2.30
N VAL A 201 -14.16 -3.24 -1.76
CA VAL A 201 -13.61 -4.45 -2.40
C VAL A 201 -14.70 -5.44 -2.89
N TRP A 202 -15.84 -5.49 -2.20
CA TRP A 202 -16.99 -6.34 -2.53
C TRP A 202 -17.79 -5.88 -3.75
N ARG A 203 -17.56 -4.65 -4.22
CA ARG A 203 -18.36 -4.01 -5.27
C ARG A 203 -17.59 -3.80 -6.55
N THR A 204 -16.34 -4.22 -6.65
CA THR A 204 -15.48 -4.03 -7.83
C THR A 204 -15.86 -4.99 -8.96
N ILE A 205 -15.52 -4.59 -10.19
CA ILE A 205 -15.52 -5.46 -11.38
C ILE A 205 -14.06 -5.58 -11.81
N PRO A 206 -13.31 -6.62 -11.40
CA PRO A 206 -11.90 -6.81 -11.77
C PRO A 206 -11.69 -6.65 -13.26
N GLN A 207 -10.63 -5.95 -13.65
CA GLN A 207 -10.40 -5.54 -15.03
C GLN A 207 -8.96 -5.72 -15.46
N THR A 208 -8.80 -5.90 -16.77
CA THR A 208 -7.49 -5.92 -17.43
C THR A 208 -6.79 -4.55 -17.36
N THR A 209 -5.48 -4.56 -17.15
CA THR A 209 -4.62 -3.35 -17.28
C THR A 209 -4.34 -3.01 -18.74
N CYS A 210 -4.41 -4.00 -19.64
CA CYS A 210 -4.31 -3.83 -21.08
C CYS A 210 -5.64 -4.23 -21.74
N ASP A 211 -6.45 -3.25 -22.14
CA ASP A 211 -7.78 -3.48 -22.68
C ASP A 211 -7.75 -3.46 -24.23
N SER A 212 -7.70 -4.65 -24.83
CA SER A 212 -7.75 -4.85 -26.28
C SER A 212 -9.17 -5.16 -26.78
N PHE A 213 -10.17 -5.07 -25.89
CA PHE A 213 -11.57 -5.43 -26.10
C PHE A 213 -11.76 -6.92 -26.38
N LYS A 214 -10.85 -7.78 -25.88
CA LYS A 214 -10.98 -9.23 -26.04
C LYS A 214 -11.99 -9.82 -25.07
N TYR A 215 -12.02 -9.30 -23.84
CA TYR A 215 -12.94 -9.68 -22.78
C TYR A 215 -13.78 -8.47 -22.35
N GLY A 216 -14.75 -8.67 -21.45
CA GLY A 216 -15.69 -7.62 -21.08
C GLY A 216 -16.80 -7.44 -22.12
N GLY A 217 -17.26 -6.22 -22.31
CA GLY A 217 -18.31 -5.85 -23.27
C GLY A 217 -17.75 -5.40 -24.63
N ASN A 218 -18.55 -4.68 -25.41
CA ASN A 218 -18.16 -4.20 -26.75
C ASN A 218 -16.92 -3.29 -26.75
N ASN A 219 -16.70 -2.56 -25.67
CA ASN A 219 -15.58 -1.64 -25.48
C ASN A 219 -14.62 -2.13 -24.38
N GLY A 220 -14.53 -3.45 -24.21
CA GLY A 220 -13.81 -4.04 -23.10
C GLY A 220 -14.50 -3.74 -21.77
N PHE A 221 -13.73 -3.20 -20.82
CA PHE A 221 -14.21 -2.78 -19.51
C PHE A 221 -14.34 -1.26 -19.40
N LEU A 222 -13.89 -0.50 -20.41
CA LEU A 222 -13.71 0.95 -20.30
C LEU A 222 -15.00 1.72 -19.98
N ASP A 223 -16.11 1.33 -20.60
CA ASP A 223 -17.42 1.97 -20.49
C ASP A 223 -18.20 1.58 -19.23
N LEU A 224 -17.60 0.78 -18.34
CA LEU A 224 -18.03 0.63 -16.95
C LEU A 224 -17.54 1.79 -16.06
N PHE A 225 -16.45 2.45 -16.46
CA PHE A 225 -15.69 3.37 -15.61
C PHE A 225 -15.71 4.81 -16.15
N VAL A 226 -15.41 5.01 -17.43
CA VAL A 226 -15.28 6.35 -18.03
C VAL A 226 -16.28 6.50 -19.17
N GLY A 227 -17.04 7.59 -19.16
CA GLY A 227 -17.99 7.94 -20.21
C GLY A 227 -17.29 8.72 -21.33
N ASP A 228 -17.34 8.20 -22.55
CA ASP A 228 -16.79 8.85 -23.75
C ASP A 228 -17.71 8.63 -24.97
N ASN A 229 -17.57 9.46 -26.00
CA ASN A 229 -18.26 9.32 -27.27
C ASN A 229 -17.76 8.11 -28.09
N SER A 230 -16.51 7.68 -27.86
CA SER A 230 -15.90 6.52 -28.52
C SER A 230 -14.77 5.95 -27.69
N TYR A 231 -14.59 4.64 -27.72
CA TYR A 231 -13.59 3.95 -26.91
C TYR A 231 -12.41 3.47 -27.74
N THR A 232 -11.21 3.62 -27.19
CA THR A 232 -9.96 3.24 -27.84
C THR A 232 -9.24 2.20 -26.99
N ARG A 233 -8.77 1.13 -27.64
CA ARG A 233 -7.97 0.08 -26.99
C ARG A 233 -6.73 0.70 -26.37
N GLN A 234 -6.48 0.41 -25.10
CA GLN A 234 -5.52 1.16 -24.29
C GLN A 234 -4.97 0.31 -23.16
N TRP A 235 -3.89 0.77 -22.56
CA TRP A 235 -3.35 0.22 -21.32
C TRP A 235 -3.29 1.30 -20.25
N LYS A 236 -3.38 0.89 -18.98
CA LYS A 236 -3.30 1.78 -17.82
C LYS A 236 -2.76 1.05 -16.60
N TYR A 237 -1.96 1.76 -15.81
CA TYR A 237 -1.44 1.29 -14.53
C TYR A 237 -1.65 2.36 -13.46
N THR A 238 -1.75 1.89 -12.22
CA THR A 238 -1.91 2.72 -11.02
C THR A 238 -0.84 2.28 -10.03
N ALA A 239 -0.07 3.23 -9.51
CA ALA A 239 0.90 2.99 -8.44
C ALA A 239 0.24 3.22 -7.07
N ALA A 240 0.69 2.48 -6.06
CA ALA A 240 0.42 2.74 -4.65
C ALA A 240 1.67 3.41 -4.04
N PRO A 241 1.64 4.74 -3.81
CA PRO A 241 2.84 5.49 -3.42
C PRO A 241 3.45 5.07 -2.09
N ASP A 242 2.66 4.57 -1.14
CA ASP A 242 3.16 4.06 0.14
C ASP A 242 4.09 2.85 -0.05
N ALA A 243 3.81 2.00 -1.04
CA ALA A 243 4.59 0.81 -1.36
C ALA A 243 5.91 1.14 -2.06
N ASP A 244 5.88 1.99 -3.08
CA ASP A 244 7.10 2.51 -3.72
C ASP A 244 7.96 3.25 -2.68
N ALA A 245 7.34 4.04 -1.80
CA ALA A 245 8.04 4.69 -0.70
C ALA A 245 8.66 3.68 0.28
N ARG A 246 7.94 2.60 0.64
CA ARG A 246 8.46 1.54 1.53
C ARG A 246 9.62 0.76 0.87
N ALA A 247 9.60 0.56 -0.45
CA ALA A 247 10.73 -0.04 -1.17
C ALA A 247 11.98 0.87 -1.13
N VAL A 248 11.81 2.19 -1.27
CA VAL A 248 12.91 3.15 -1.10
C VAL A 248 13.40 3.19 0.36
N GLN A 249 12.50 3.09 1.34
CA GLN A 249 12.85 2.98 2.76
C GLN A 249 13.69 1.72 3.04
N ALA A 250 13.33 0.57 2.44
CA ALA A 250 14.13 -0.64 2.52
C ALA A 250 15.53 -0.45 1.91
N ALA A 251 15.60 0.21 0.75
CA ALA A 251 16.86 0.55 0.09
C ALA A 251 17.73 1.50 0.95
N PHE A 252 17.12 2.45 1.68
CA PHE A 252 17.83 3.29 2.66
C PHE A 252 18.53 2.43 3.72
N TRP A 253 17.82 1.48 4.35
CA TRP A 253 18.44 0.61 5.34
C TRP A 253 19.50 -0.30 4.73
N ALA A 254 19.26 -0.85 3.53
CA ALA A 254 20.27 -1.62 2.81
C ALA A 254 21.55 -0.81 2.57
N VAL A 255 21.45 0.48 2.22
CA VAL A 255 22.62 1.39 2.10
C VAL A 255 23.36 1.50 3.43
N GLN A 256 22.66 1.79 4.54
CA GLN A 256 23.29 1.96 5.85
C GLN A 256 24.02 0.67 6.27
N TRP A 257 23.34 -0.46 6.18
CA TRP A 257 23.85 -1.76 6.59
C TRP A 257 24.97 -2.27 5.68
N ALA A 258 24.87 -2.11 4.36
CA ALA A 258 25.94 -2.52 3.45
C ALA A 258 27.19 -1.66 3.62
N LYS A 259 27.04 -0.37 3.93
CA LYS A 259 28.18 0.50 4.29
C LYS A 259 28.83 0.07 5.59
N GLU A 260 28.04 -0.22 6.62
CA GLU A 260 28.55 -0.73 7.90
C GLU A 260 29.36 -2.02 7.72
N LYS A 261 28.90 -2.92 6.83
CA LYS A 261 29.61 -4.16 6.49
C LYS A 261 30.73 -3.98 5.45
N GLY A 262 30.91 -2.79 4.86
CA GLY A 262 31.93 -2.53 3.84
C GLY A 262 31.66 -3.18 2.48
N VAL A 263 30.40 -3.50 2.16
CA VAL A 263 29.98 -4.23 0.95
C VAL A 263 29.01 -3.45 0.06
N TYR A 264 28.88 -2.14 0.25
CA TYR A 264 27.98 -1.28 -0.54
C TYR A 264 28.10 -1.44 -2.07
N SER A 265 29.31 -1.66 -2.58
CA SER A 265 29.53 -1.88 -4.02
C SER A 265 28.78 -3.10 -4.59
N GLN A 266 28.32 -4.03 -3.75
CA GLN A 266 27.53 -5.18 -4.18
C GLN A 266 26.06 -4.83 -4.47
N ILE A 267 25.56 -3.69 -3.99
CA ILE A 267 24.15 -3.29 -4.13
C ILE A 267 23.97 -1.98 -4.90
N SER A 268 25.04 -1.29 -5.28
CA SER A 268 24.96 0.07 -5.85
C SER A 268 24.05 0.18 -7.07
N ASP A 269 24.01 -0.85 -7.91
CA ASP A 269 23.14 -0.87 -9.11
C ASP A 269 21.66 -0.94 -8.72
N THR A 270 21.32 -1.75 -7.71
CA THR A 270 19.98 -1.83 -7.13
C THR A 270 19.60 -0.52 -6.45
N ILE A 271 20.53 0.12 -5.75
CA ILE A 271 20.29 1.42 -5.12
C ILE A 271 20.05 2.52 -6.17
N ALA A 272 20.75 2.49 -7.31
CA ALA A 272 20.46 3.41 -8.41
C ALA A 272 19.04 3.22 -9.00
N LYS A 273 18.50 1.99 -8.95
CA LYS A 273 17.11 1.69 -9.32
C LYS A 273 16.11 2.20 -8.27
N ALA A 274 16.41 2.05 -6.98
CA ALA A 274 15.59 2.62 -5.91
C ALA A 274 15.53 4.15 -6.00
N SER A 275 16.68 4.79 -6.28
CA SER A 275 16.75 6.23 -6.56
C SER A 275 15.90 6.64 -7.77
N LYS A 276 15.92 5.85 -8.86
CA LYS A 276 15.04 6.06 -10.03
C LYS A 276 13.56 5.94 -9.66
N MET A 277 13.17 4.92 -8.88
CA MET A 277 11.79 4.77 -8.38
C MET A 277 11.37 6.00 -7.58
N GLY A 278 12.23 6.50 -6.67
CA GLY A 278 12.00 7.73 -5.93
C GLY A 278 11.85 8.98 -6.81
N ASP A 279 12.41 9.00 -8.01
CA ASP A 279 12.23 10.11 -8.97
C ASP A 279 10.83 10.10 -9.60
N TYR A 280 10.37 8.93 -10.06
CA TYR A 280 9.02 8.75 -10.62
C TYR A 280 7.95 8.87 -9.54
N LEU A 281 8.25 8.46 -8.31
CA LEU A 281 7.37 8.60 -7.16
C LEU A 281 6.95 10.05 -6.92
N ARG A 282 7.69 11.05 -7.42
CA ARG A 282 7.28 12.47 -7.33
C ARG A 282 5.92 12.78 -7.95
N TYR A 283 5.39 11.93 -8.84
CA TYR A 283 4.00 12.07 -9.30
C TYR A 283 2.97 12.00 -8.18
N THR A 284 3.31 11.38 -7.04
CA THR A 284 2.48 11.40 -5.83
C THR A 284 2.33 12.79 -5.22
N LEU A 285 3.21 13.74 -5.56
CA LEU A 285 3.25 15.06 -4.92
C LEU A 285 2.26 16.07 -5.54
N PHE A 286 1.51 15.66 -6.59
CA PHE A 286 0.70 16.54 -7.42
C PHE A 286 -0.80 16.19 -7.36
N ASP A 287 -1.63 17.23 -7.47
CA ASP A 287 -3.07 17.11 -7.69
C ASP A 287 -3.40 16.23 -8.90
N LYS A 288 -4.53 15.51 -8.82
CA LYS A 288 -5.01 14.57 -9.86
C LYS A 288 -4.92 15.11 -11.27
N TYR A 289 -5.41 16.33 -11.50
CA TYR A 289 -5.43 16.96 -12.82
C TYR A 289 -4.49 18.16 -12.89
N PHE A 290 -3.46 18.16 -12.04
CA PHE A 290 -2.49 19.23 -11.89
C PHE A 290 -3.19 20.59 -11.64
N LYS A 291 -4.33 20.61 -10.96
CA LYS A 291 -4.95 21.86 -10.52
C LYS A 291 -4.06 22.52 -9.47
N LYS A 292 -4.11 23.85 -9.45
CA LYS A 292 -3.38 24.64 -8.45
C LYS A 292 -3.83 24.24 -7.05
N ILE A 293 -2.88 24.06 -6.14
CA ILE A 293 -3.17 23.79 -4.73
C ILE A 293 -3.69 25.05 -4.05
N GLY A 294 -4.74 24.87 -3.25
CA GLY A 294 -5.24 25.87 -2.33
C GLY A 294 -6.56 26.51 -2.78
N ASN A 295 -7.61 26.31 -1.98
CA ASN A 295 -8.96 26.84 -2.24
C ASN A 295 -9.52 26.42 -3.62
N CYS A 296 -9.21 25.20 -4.05
CA CYS A 296 -9.61 24.65 -5.34
C CYS A 296 -11.08 24.23 -5.32
N ILE A 297 -11.99 25.20 -5.52
CA ILE A 297 -13.45 25.00 -5.49
C ILE A 297 -14.06 25.31 -6.86
N GLY A 298 -14.88 24.40 -7.35
CA GLY A 298 -15.51 24.37 -8.66
C GLY A 298 -14.53 23.96 -9.76
N PRO A 299 -14.77 22.89 -10.53
CA PRO A 299 -13.83 22.41 -11.55
C PRO A 299 -13.50 23.47 -12.62
N TYR A 300 -14.46 24.34 -12.96
CA TYR A 300 -14.28 25.43 -13.92
C TYR A 300 -13.63 26.70 -13.33
N ASN A 301 -13.67 26.86 -12.00
CA ASN A 301 -13.12 28.04 -11.31
C ASN A 301 -11.72 27.78 -10.76
N CYS A 302 -11.47 26.55 -10.30
CA CYS A 302 -10.16 26.15 -9.84
C CYS A 302 -9.15 26.23 -10.98
N GLN A 303 -8.07 26.96 -10.73
CA GLN A 303 -7.07 27.29 -11.74
C GLN A 303 -6.26 26.05 -12.14
N ALA A 304 -5.96 25.94 -13.43
CA ALA A 304 -4.96 25.02 -13.92
C ALA A 304 -3.58 25.42 -13.37
N GLY A 305 -2.85 24.46 -12.82
CA GLY A 305 -1.51 24.68 -12.29
C GLY A 305 -0.47 24.92 -13.41
N SER A 306 0.59 25.62 -13.05
CA SER A 306 1.77 25.90 -13.88
C SER A 306 3.04 25.76 -13.05
N GLY A 307 4.07 25.13 -13.62
CA GLY A 307 5.24 24.74 -12.83
C GLY A 307 4.83 23.82 -11.68
N LYS A 308 5.29 24.10 -10.45
CA LYS A 308 5.05 23.27 -9.27
C LYS A 308 3.90 23.74 -8.38
N ASP A 309 3.06 24.70 -8.81
CA ASP A 309 1.97 25.20 -7.96
C ASP A 309 0.76 24.26 -7.87
N SER A 310 0.78 23.14 -8.59
CA SER A 310 -0.10 21.98 -8.41
C SER A 310 0.48 20.90 -7.48
N ALA A 311 1.69 21.10 -6.96
CA ALA A 311 2.30 20.17 -6.02
C ALA A 311 1.85 20.49 -4.57
N HIS A 312 1.15 19.54 -3.95
CA HIS A 312 0.86 19.58 -2.52
C HIS A 312 2.00 19.02 -1.68
N TYR A 313 2.99 18.35 -2.30
CA TYR A 313 4.20 17.81 -1.67
C TYR A 313 3.96 16.72 -0.60
N LEU A 314 2.82 16.04 -0.66
CA LEU A 314 2.49 14.89 0.20
C LEU A 314 2.47 13.61 -0.62
N MET A 315 2.56 12.46 0.03
CA MET A 315 2.25 11.18 -0.62
C MET A 315 0.72 11.05 -0.72
N ASN A 316 0.18 11.19 -1.93
CA ASN A 316 -1.23 10.99 -2.24
C ASN A 316 -1.62 9.50 -2.29
N TRP A 317 -2.90 9.20 -2.53
CA TRP A 317 -3.37 7.81 -2.58
C TRP A 317 -2.86 7.02 -3.79
N TYR A 318 -2.74 7.68 -4.94
CA TYR A 318 -2.22 7.08 -6.16
C TYR A 318 -1.68 8.13 -7.13
N PHE A 319 -0.83 7.66 -8.03
CA PHE A 319 -0.71 8.26 -9.35
C PHE A 319 -0.91 7.17 -10.39
N ALA A 320 -1.36 7.55 -11.58
CA ALA A 320 -1.67 6.61 -12.64
C ALA A 320 -1.27 7.16 -14.00
N TRP A 321 -0.98 6.25 -14.92
CA TRP A 321 -0.62 6.58 -16.28
C TRP A 321 -1.17 5.53 -17.26
N GLY A 322 -1.40 5.95 -18.49
CA GLY A 322 -1.91 5.08 -19.53
C GLY A 322 -1.80 5.69 -20.92
N ALA A 323 -1.95 4.85 -21.95
CA ALA A 323 -1.91 5.30 -23.33
C ALA A 323 -2.70 4.39 -24.27
N ALA A 324 -2.99 4.89 -25.46
CA ALA A 324 -3.54 4.06 -26.54
C ALA A 324 -2.58 2.90 -26.88
N LEU A 325 -3.12 1.75 -27.26
CA LEU A 325 -2.32 0.68 -27.83
C LEU A 325 -1.78 1.05 -29.23
N PRO A 326 -0.65 0.45 -29.67
CA PRO A 326 -0.10 0.65 -31.00
C PRO A 326 -1.15 0.48 -32.10
N GLY A 327 -1.24 1.47 -33.00
CA GLY A 327 -2.19 1.45 -34.11
C GLY A 327 -3.61 1.95 -33.79
N TYR A 328 -3.93 2.25 -32.52
CA TYR A 328 -5.26 2.70 -32.10
C TYR A 328 -5.31 4.18 -31.68
N GLY A 329 -4.16 4.81 -31.47
CA GLY A 329 -4.06 6.23 -31.15
C GLY A 329 -2.61 6.64 -30.90
N ASN A 330 -2.38 7.95 -30.83
CA ASN A 330 -1.11 8.53 -30.40
C ASN A 330 -1.38 9.55 -29.28
N TRP A 331 -1.80 9.03 -28.14
CA TRP A 331 -2.07 9.81 -26.93
C TRP A 331 -1.66 8.97 -25.72
N GLY A 332 -1.25 9.68 -24.67
CA GLY A 332 -1.04 9.14 -23.32
C GLY A 332 -1.60 10.11 -22.30
N TRP A 333 -1.76 9.66 -21.06
CA TRP A 333 -2.16 10.48 -19.94
C TRP A 333 -1.42 10.09 -18.66
N VAL A 334 -1.32 11.07 -17.76
CA VAL A 334 -0.77 10.91 -16.41
C VAL A 334 -1.63 11.74 -15.46
N ILE A 335 -1.95 11.19 -14.30
CA ILE A 335 -2.65 11.86 -13.20
C ILE A 335 -1.92 11.58 -11.88
N GLY A 336 -1.93 12.56 -10.98
CA GLY A 336 -1.67 12.33 -9.56
C GLY A 336 -2.97 11.95 -8.84
N ASP A 337 -3.12 12.46 -7.63
CA ASP A 337 -4.35 12.41 -6.84
C ASP A 337 -4.41 13.65 -5.93
N GLY A 338 -5.60 14.22 -5.76
CA GLY A 338 -5.82 15.40 -4.93
C GLY A 338 -5.88 15.09 -3.44
N SER A 339 -5.99 13.83 -3.04
CA SER A 339 -6.18 13.39 -1.65
C SER A 339 -4.91 12.74 -1.08
N ALA A 340 -4.56 13.11 0.15
CA ALA A 340 -3.41 12.56 0.86
C ALA A 340 -3.82 12.05 2.23
N HIS A 341 -3.65 10.75 2.46
CA HIS A 341 -3.89 10.09 3.75
C HIS A 341 -2.62 10.09 4.60
N PHE A 342 -2.68 10.39 5.89
CA PHE A 342 -1.49 10.44 6.76
C PHE A 342 -0.75 9.07 6.79
N GLY A 343 -1.52 7.98 6.69
CA GLY A 343 -1.06 6.59 6.60
C GLY A 343 -0.05 6.33 5.47
N TYR A 344 -0.06 7.15 4.42
CA TYR A 344 0.82 6.99 3.24
C TYR A 344 2.14 7.74 3.38
N GLN A 345 2.24 8.69 4.30
CA GLN A 345 3.44 9.52 4.42
C GLN A 345 4.64 8.67 4.85
N ASN A 346 5.82 9.06 4.38
CA ASN A 346 7.08 8.39 4.68
C ASN A 346 8.24 9.42 4.80
N PRO A 347 8.40 10.04 5.98
CA PRO A 347 9.47 11.01 6.21
C PRO A 347 10.87 10.42 6.04
N LEU A 348 11.07 9.13 6.32
CA LEU A 348 12.36 8.48 6.10
C LEU A 348 12.70 8.40 4.61
N THR A 349 11.74 8.06 3.76
CA THR A 349 11.94 8.05 2.30
C THR A 349 12.19 9.46 1.76
N ALA A 350 11.43 10.46 2.20
CA ALA A 350 11.66 11.84 1.78
C ALA A 350 13.07 12.30 2.18
N TYR A 351 13.51 12.00 3.42
CA TYR A 351 14.88 12.25 3.87
C TYR A 351 15.93 11.49 3.04
N ALA A 352 15.70 10.22 2.74
CA ALA A 352 16.63 9.42 1.96
C ALA A 352 16.85 10.02 0.57
N LEU A 353 15.78 10.41 -0.12
CA LEU A 353 15.82 10.96 -1.46
C LEU A 353 16.32 12.42 -1.51
N SER A 354 16.17 13.18 -0.41
CA SER A 354 16.69 14.55 -0.32
C SER A 354 18.15 14.62 0.13
N THR A 355 18.61 13.66 0.93
CA THR A 355 19.84 13.85 1.73
C THR A 355 20.89 12.76 1.53
N VAL A 356 20.50 11.51 1.34
CA VAL A 356 21.44 10.38 1.23
C VAL A 356 22.02 10.32 -0.17
N ASP A 357 23.33 10.56 -0.32
CA ASP A 357 24.00 10.73 -1.61
C ASP A 357 23.76 9.58 -2.59
N GLU A 358 23.71 8.34 -2.11
CA GLU A 358 23.46 7.15 -2.93
C GLU A 358 22.03 7.07 -3.48
N LEU A 359 21.07 7.71 -2.80
CA LEU A 359 19.64 7.64 -3.12
C LEU A 359 19.10 8.90 -3.79
N LYS A 360 19.85 10.01 -3.81
CA LYS A 360 19.45 11.24 -4.50
C LYS A 360 19.08 10.98 -5.96
N PRO A 361 17.83 11.28 -6.38
CA PRO A 361 17.40 11.06 -7.75
C PRO A 361 18.16 11.91 -8.77
N LYS A 362 18.13 11.49 -10.03
CA LYS A 362 18.81 12.20 -11.13
C LYS A 362 18.05 13.41 -11.64
N GLY A 363 16.74 13.48 -11.42
CA GLY A 363 15.90 14.61 -11.80
C GLY A 363 16.45 15.93 -11.27
N ALA A 364 16.54 16.93 -12.14
CA ALA A 364 17.15 18.22 -11.84
C ALA A 364 16.52 18.95 -10.64
N THR A 365 15.23 18.73 -10.36
CA THR A 365 14.51 19.35 -9.24
C THR A 365 14.11 18.35 -8.15
N ALA A 366 14.45 17.06 -8.32
CA ALA A 366 13.94 16.00 -7.47
C ALA A 366 14.37 16.12 -6.00
N VAL A 367 15.62 16.51 -5.74
CA VAL A 367 16.13 16.70 -4.38
C VAL A 367 15.40 17.85 -3.67
N GLU A 368 15.09 18.94 -4.38
CA GLU A 368 14.32 20.06 -3.84
C GLU A 368 12.86 19.66 -3.55
N ASP A 369 12.24 18.90 -4.45
CA ASP A 369 10.88 18.39 -4.27
C ASP A 369 10.79 17.47 -3.03
N TRP A 370 11.74 16.55 -2.86
CA TRP A 370 11.78 15.67 -1.69
C TRP A 370 12.13 16.39 -0.38
N THR A 371 12.98 17.42 -0.45
CA THR A 371 13.26 18.29 0.72
C THR A 371 11.99 19.01 1.16
N THR A 372 11.23 19.55 0.19
CA THR A 372 9.95 20.23 0.45
C THR A 372 8.92 19.24 0.96
N SER A 373 8.87 18.03 0.39
CA SER A 373 7.96 16.97 0.83
C SER A 373 8.23 16.52 2.26
N LEU A 374 9.49 16.37 2.67
CA LEU A 374 9.82 16.03 4.06
C LEU A 374 9.23 17.04 5.05
N GLN A 375 9.41 18.35 4.80
CA GLN A 375 8.86 19.40 5.65
C GLN A 375 7.33 19.35 5.66
N ARG A 376 6.73 19.25 4.48
CA ARG A 376 5.27 19.21 4.33
C ARG A 376 4.62 18.00 5.00
N GLN A 377 5.29 16.85 4.98
CA GLN A 377 4.81 15.65 5.68
C GLN A 377 4.81 15.85 7.20
N LEU A 378 5.86 16.45 7.78
CA LEU A 378 5.89 16.77 9.21
C LEU A 378 4.77 17.75 9.60
N GLU A 379 4.55 18.80 8.80
CA GLU A 379 3.44 19.74 8.99
C GLU A 379 2.08 19.02 8.96
N LEU A 380 1.90 18.02 8.08
CA LEU A 380 0.66 17.25 8.00
C LEU A 380 0.43 16.43 9.28
N TYR A 381 1.47 15.77 9.80
CA TYR A 381 1.35 15.06 11.07
C TYR A 381 0.92 16.00 12.20
N GLU A 382 1.52 17.19 12.31
CA GLU A 382 1.12 18.18 13.33
C GLU A 382 -0.33 18.63 13.14
N PHE A 383 -0.74 18.92 11.90
CA PHE A 383 -2.10 19.36 11.57
C PHE A 383 -3.17 18.32 11.93
N LEU A 384 -2.88 17.03 11.73
CA LEU A 384 -3.82 15.93 11.95
C LEU A 384 -3.75 15.35 13.37
N GLN A 385 -2.81 15.77 14.21
CA GLN A 385 -2.61 15.16 15.52
C GLN A 385 -3.69 15.58 16.51
N THR A 386 -4.56 14.64 16.88
CA THR A 386 -5.64 14.81 17.86
C THR A 386 -5.15 15.24 19.22
N SER A 387 -6.06 15.75 20.06
CA SER A 387 -5.76 16.10 21.46
C SER A 387 -5.22 14.91 22.26
N GLU A 388 -5.74 13.70 21.98
CA GLU A 388 -5.37 12.43 22.59
C GLU A 388 -3.97 11.99 22.14
N GLY A 389 -3.68 12.08 20.84
CA GLY A 389 -2.33 11.83 20.27
C GLY A 389 -2.29 11.02 18.98
N ALA A 390 -3.41 10.39 18.58
CA ALA A 390 -3.54 9.73 17.27
C ALA A 390 -3.61 10.74 16.11
N PHE A 391 -3.44 10.26 14.87
CA PHE A 391 -3.52 11.08 13.67
C PHE A 391 -4.82 10.85 12.91
N ALA A 392 -5.54 11.94 12.62
CA ALA A 392 -6.73 11.92 11.78
C ALA A 392 -6.42 11.63 10.30
N GLY A 393 -7.46 11.54 9.45
CA GLY A 393 -7.35 10.91 8.13
C GLY A 393 -6.36 11.57 7.18
N GLY A 394 -6.64 12.79 6.76
CA GLY A 394 -5.85 13.43 5.72
C GLY A 394 -6.42 14.76 5.26
N VAL A 395 -6.02 15.11 4.03
CA VAL A 395 -6.42 16.35 3.37
C VAL A 395 -6.71 16.10 1.89
N THR A 396 -7.56 16.92 1.28
CA THR A 396 -7.84 16.87 -0.16
C THR A 396 -7.88 18.25 -0.81
N ASN A 397 -7.33 18.34 -2.02
CA ASN A 397 -7.48 19.49 -2.92
C ASN A 397 -8.72 19.34 -3.83
N SER A 398 -9.31 18.15 -3.90
CA SER A 398 -10.49 17.86 -4.72
C SER A 398 -11.61 17.32 -3.84
N TRP A 399 -12.36 18.23 -3.20
CA TRP A 399 -13.47 17.84 -2.36
C TRP A 399 -14.48 17.00 -3.16
N ASN A 400 -14.90 15.86 -2.58
CA ASN A 400 -15.70 14.81 -3.23
C ASN A 400 -15.14 14.30 -4.58
N GLY A 401 -13.84 14.48 -4.83
CA GLY A 401 -13.15 14.08 -6.06
C GLY A 401 -13.65 14.81 -7.33
N ARG A 402 -14.30 15.97 -7.16
CA ARG A 402 -14.84 16.80 -8.25
C ARG A 402 -14.69 18.29 -8.00
N TYR A 403 -13.69 18.66 -7.19
CA TYR A 403 -13.43 20.03 -6.75
C TYR A 403 -14.70 20.71 -6.20
N ASP A 404 -15.52 19.99 -5.45
CA ASP A 404 -16.80 20.50 -4.95
C ASP A 404 -16.59 21.53 -3.82
N THR A 405 -17.67 22.11 -3.31
CA THR A 405 -17.61 23.03 -2.16
C THR A 405 -17.62 22.23 -0.86
N PRO A 406 -16.58 22.30 -0.02
CA PRO A 406 -16.58 21.68 1.30
C PRO A 406 -17.57 22.37 2.24
N THR A 407 -17.93 21.71 3.35
CA THR A 407 -18.74 22.34 4.39
C THR A 407 -17.97 23.51 5.03
N SER A 408 -18.68 24.57 5.45
CA SER A 408 -18.05 25.83 5.87
C SER A 408 -17.12 25.72 7.10
N ASN A 409 -17.23 24.66 7.90
CA ASN A 409 -16.33 24.39 9.01
C ASN A 409 -14.97 23.83 8.57
N LEU A 410 -14.88 23.23 7.37
CA LEU A 410 -13.63 22.69 6.81
C LEU A 410 -12.77 23.75 6.13
N THR A 411 -13.33 24.93 5.87
CA THR A 411 -12.61 26.08 5.30
C THR A 411 -12.10 27.05 6.37
N ALA A 412 -12.31 26.73 7.65
CA ALA A 412 -11.85 27.57 8.77
C ALA A 412 -10.36 27.37 9.07
N ASP A 413 -9.91 26.12 9.01
CA ASP A 413 -8.54 25.69 9.27
C ASP A 413 -8.10 24.73 8.15
N GLU A 414 -7.46 25.30 7.13
CA GLU A 414 -7.02 24.59 5.93
C GLU A 414 -5.53 24.23 6.01
N PHE A 415 -5.15 23.10 5.43
CA PHE A 415 -3.75 22.69 5.31
C PHE A 415 -3.18 23.17 3.97
N HIS A 416 -2.46 24.28 3.95
CA HIS A 416 -1.98 24.91 2.70
C HIS A 416 -3.09 25.13 1.66
N GLY A 417 -4.31 25.37 2.14
CA GLY A 417 -5.52 25.55 1.33
C GLY A 417 -6.19 24.25 0.86
N MET A 418 -5.71 23.09 1.29
CA MET A 418 -6.42 21.80 1.16
C MET A 418 -7.35 21.59 2.34
N PHE A 419 -8.45 20.87 2.10
CA PHE A 419 -9.51 20.64 3.09
C PHE A 419 -9.24 19.37 3.88
N TYR A 420 -9.48 19.41 5.19
CA TYR A 420 -9.44 18.22 6.03
C TYR A 420 -10.46 17.17 5.55
N ASP A 421 -10.01 15.93 5.46
CA ASP A 421 -10.84 14.77 5.19
C ASP A 421 -10.55 13.70 6.24
N TRP A 422 -11.59 13.25 6.94
CA TRP A 422 -11.45 12.26 8.01
C TRP A 422 -11.38 10.83 7.46
N GLU A 423 -11.85 10.62 6.23
CA GLU A 423 -11.90 9.34 5.52
C GLU A 423 -11.39 9.45 4.06
N PRO A 424 -10.15 9.93 3.81
CA PRO A 424 -9.65 10.12 2.45
C PRO A 424 -9.87 8.90 1.54
N VAL A 425 -10.43 9.16 0.36
CA VAL A 425 -10.58 8.25 -0.79
C VAL A 425 -11.65 7.17 -0.68
N TYR A 426 -11.76 6.42 0.42
CA TYR A 426 -12.72 5.31 0.52
C TYR A 426 -13.50 5.34 1.83
N HIS A 427 -14.81 5.13 1.70
CA HIS A 427 -15.82 5.35 2.74
C HIS A 427 -16.58 4.05 3.09
N ASP A 428 -16.35 2.95 2.35
CA ASP A 428 -16.90 1.61 2.62
C ASP A 428 -15.76 0.56 2.68
N PRO A 429 -15.12 0.40 3.85
CA PRO A 429 -15.30 1.21 5.06
C PRO A 429 -14.51 2.54 5.05
N PRO A 430 -14.77 3.49 5.99
CA PRO A 430 -13.99 4.72 6.09
C PRO A 430 -12.50 4.48 6.27
N SER A 431 -11.67 5.17 5.49
CA SER A 431 -10.26 4.82 5.33
C SER A 431 -9.41 4.91 6.59
N ASN A 432 -9.68 5.91 7.41
CA ASN A 432 -8.98 6.06 8.67
C ASN A 432 -9.69 5.39 9.85
N ARG A 433 -10.69 4.52 9.61
CA ARG A 433 -11.23 3.70 10.70
C ARG A 433 -10.21 2.68 11.17
N TRP A 434 -9.32 2.21 10.29
CA TRP A 434 -8.42 1.11 10.59
C TRP A 434 -7.20 1.60 11.35
N PHE A 435 -6.99 1.08 12.56
CA PHE A 435 -5.87 1.51 13.42
C PHE A 435 -4.49 1.22 12.80
N GLY A 436 -4.35 0.24 11.90
CA GLY A 436 -3.07 -0.11 11.26
C GLY A 436 -2.40 1.04 10.50
N MET A 437 -3.18 2.03 10.04
CA MET A 437 -2.64 3.26 9.45
C MET A 437 -1.74 4.05 10.43
N GLN A 438 -2.03 3.95 11.74
CA GLN A 438 -1.26 4.62 12.79
C GLN A 438 0.18 4.07 12.83
N PRO A 439 0.42 2.79 13.23
CA PRO A 439 1.77 2.28 13.37
C PRO A 439 2.53 2.15 12.05
N TRP A 440 1.88 1.94 10.89
CA TRP A 440 2.58 1.94 9.60
C TRP A 440 3.24 3.28 9.29
N SER A 441 2.52 4.37 9.54
CA SER A 441 3.01 5.72 9.27
C SER A 441 3.97 6.21 10.36
N THR A 442 3.66 5.95 11.62
CA THR A 442 4.53 6.36 12.74
C THR A 442 5.81 5.57 12.83
N ASP A 443 5.85 4.33 12.34
CA ASP A 443 7.10 3.57 12.23
C ASP A 443 8.11 4.29 11.32
N ARG A 444 7.65 4.81 10.17
CA ARG A 444 8.48 5.60 9.25
C ARG A 444 8.97 6.89 9.89
N LEU A 445 8.08 7.58 10.62
CA LEU A 445 8.44 8.78 11.38
C LEU A 445 9.43 8.49 12.52
N ALA A 446 9.27 7.37 13.24
CA ALA A 446 10.17 6.92 14.30
C ALA A 446 11.55 6.53 13.76
N GLN A 447 11.60 5.90 12.59
CA GLN A 447 12.86 5.63 11.90
C GLN A 447 13.56 6.92 11.46
N TYR A 448 12.83 7.89 10.92
CA TYR A 448 13.37 9.21 10.61
C TYR A 448 13.93 9.89 11.86
N TYR A 449 13.17 9.93 12.96
CA TYR A 449 13.63 10.47 14.25
C TYR A 449 14.88 9.75 14.76
N TYR A 450 14.89 8.42 14.69
CA TYR A 450 16.04 7.62 15.10
C TYR A 450 17.31 8.01 14.36
N VAL A 451 17.23 8.11 13.02
CA VAL A 451 18.35 8.45 12.15
C VAL A 451 18.82 9.89 12.38
N THR A 452 17.91 10.85 12.48
CA THR A 452 18.26 12.28 12.41
C THR A 452 18.30 12.99 13.76
N GLY A 453 17.50 12.54 14.73
CA GLY A 453 17.23 13.29 15.96
C GLY A 453 16.40 14.54 15.73
N ASP A 454 15.61 14.60 14.66
CA ASP A 454 14.75 15.74 14.36
C ASP A 454 13.77 16.04 15.50
N ALA A 455 13.77 17.29 15.98
CA ALA A 455 13.02 17.70 17.15
C ALA A 455 11.51 17.79 16.90
N THR A 456 11.10 18.07 15.66
CA THR A 456 9.68 18.10 15.27
C THR A 456 9.12 16.68 15.28
N ALA A 457 9.84 15.74 14.65
CA ALA A 457 9.50 14.31 14.69
C ALA A 457 9.46 13.77 16.14
N GLU A 458 10.40 14.17 17.00
CA GLU A 458 10.37 13.81 18.42
C GLU A 458 9.08 14.25 19.11
N SER A 459 8.70 15.52 18.93
CA SER A 459 7.51 16.11 19.57
C SER A 459 6.23 15.40 19.12
N ILE A 460 6.09 15.17 17.82
CA ILE A 460 4.97 14.45 17.21
C ILE A 460 4.89 13.02 17.79
N LEU A 461 6.00 12.27 17.75
CA LEU A 461 6.05 10.90 18.24
C LEU A 461 5.78 10.82 19.74
N LYS A 462 6.31 11.74 20.54
CA LYS A 462 6.12 11.75 22.00
C LYS A 462 4.64 11.75 22.37
N LYS A 463 3.82 12.54 21.68
CA LYS A 463 2.37 12.60 21.94
C LYS A 463 1.66 11.32 21.47
N TRP A 464 2.04 10.78 20.30
CA TRP A 464 1.50 9.50 19.82
C TRP A 464 1.88 8.32 20.73
N VAL A 465 3.13 8.25 21.17
CA VAL A 465 3.62 7.22 22.09
C VAL A 465 2.91 7.30 23.44
N ALA A 466 2.70 8.51 23.97
CA ALA A 466 1.93 8.68 25.20
C ALA A 466 0.49 8.14 25.05
N TRP A 467 -0.15 8.37 23.90
CA TRP A 467 -1.48 7.83 23.60
C TRP A 467 -1.47 6.31 23.41
N VAL A 468 -0.61 5.79 22.55
CA VAL A 468 -0.62 4.36 22.16
C VAL A 468 -0.41 3.45 23.37
N LEU A 469 0.42 3.87 24.33
CA LEU A 469 0.67 3.16 25.58
C LEU A 469 -0.55 3.10 26.51
N THR A 470 -1.56 3.95 26.30
CA THR A 470 -2.83 3.90 27.06
C THR A 470 -3.89 3.02 26.42
N VAL A 471 -3.81 2.82 25.10
CA VAL A 471 -4.85 2.09 24.35
C VAL A 471 -4.44 0.68 23.98
N VAL A 472 -3.14 0.39 23.86
CA VAL A 472 -2.62 -0.98 23.71
C VAL A 472 -2.71 -1.71 25.05
N LYS A 473 -3.31 -2.90 25.03
CA LYS A 473 -3.45 -3.73 26.22
C LYS A 473 -2.40 -4.84 26.19
N LEU A 474 -1.56 -4.90 27.22
CA LEU A 474 -0.59 -5.96 27.45
C LEU A 474 -0.86 -6.59 28.82
N GLU A 475 -1.54 -7.73 28.85
CA GLU A 475 -2.01 -8.36 30.08
C GLU A 475 -1.68 -9.85 30.06
N ASN A 476 -1.14 -10.39 31.17
CA ASN A 476 -0.78 -11.82 31.29
C ASN A 476 0.16 -12.34 30.18
N GLY A 477 0.93 -11.43 29.56
CA GLY A 477 1.80 -11.70 28.43
C GLY A 477 1.05 -11.98 27.13
N ASP A 478 -0.19 -11.54 27.01
CA ASP A 478 -0.97 -11.48 25.77
C ASP A 478 -1.19 -10.00 25.39
N PHE A 479 -1.74 -9.75 24.20
CA PHE A 479 -1.97 -8.40 23.69
C PHE A 479 -3.37 -8.19 23.10
N GLN A 480 -3.89 -6.97 23.19
CA GLN A 480 -4.99 -6.53 22.33
C GLN A 480 -4.66 -5.17 21.73
N MET A 481 -4.82 -5.05 20.42
CA MET A 481 -4.63 -3.82 19.67
C MET A 481 -5.97 -3.14 19.42
N PRO A 482 -6.04 -1.79 19.40
CA PRO A 482 -7.15 -1.12 18.76
C PRO A 482 -7.35 -1.63 17.32
N ASP A 483 -8.59 -1.77 16.89
CA ASP A 483 -8.99 -2.24 15.55
C ASP A 483 -9.66 -1.09 14.78
N ASN A 484 -10.89 -0.76 15.20
CA ASN A 484 -11.67 0.33 14.64
C ASN A 484 -11.58 1.59 15.52
N LEU A 485 -11.21 2.70 14.88
CA LEU A 485 -11.21 4.05 15.41
C LEU A 485 -12.45 4.79 14.91
N THR A 486 -12.95 5.70 15.74
CA THR A 486 -13.98 6.68 15.36
C THR A 486 -13.48 8.09 15.58
N TRP A 487 -13.83 8.98 14.67
CA TRP A 487 -13.34 10.36 14.64
C TRP A 487 -14.49 11.36 14.83
N ALA A 488 -14.22 12.46 15.52
CA ALA A 488 -15.15 13.56 15.68
C ALA A 488 -14.43 14.91 15.68
N GLY A 489 -15.13 15.95 15.22
CA GLY A 489 -14.57 17.30 15.14
C GLY A 489 -13.82 17.56 13.82
N VAL A 490 -13.15 18.71 13.76
CA VAL A 490 -12.33 19.18 12.63
C VAL A 490 -11.11 19.88 13.21
N PRO A 491 -9.99 19.99 12.47
CA PRO A 491 -8.81 20.72 12.95
C PRO A 491 -9.16 22.11 13.49
N PRO A 492 -8.50 22.57 14.57
CA PRO A 492 -7.53 21.83 15.39
C PRO A 492 -8.16 20.90 16.45
N GLU A 493 -9.49 20.90 16.61
CA GLU A 493 -10.23 20.17 17.65
C GLU A 493 -10.76 18.83 17.13
N ILE A 494 -9.84 17.89 16.86
CA ILE A 494 -10.17 16.52 16.42
C ILE A 494 -10.01 15.55 17.60
N HIS A 495 -10.97 14.65 17.73
CA HIS A 495 -11.02 13.60 18.76
C HIS A 495 -11.05 12.21 18.15
N VAL A 496 -10.41 11.27 18.84
CA VAL A 496 -10.39 9.84 18.50
C VAL A 496 -10.97 9.01 19.64
N GLN A 497 -11.68 7.93 19.29
CA GLN A 497 -12.06 6.89 20.25
C GLN A 497 -11.76 5.50 19.67
N VAL A 498 -11.30 4.59 20.53
CA VAL A 498 -11.14 3.17 20.18
C VAL A 498 -12.49 2.47 20.37
N ASN A 499 -13.06 1.98 19.28
CA ASN A 499 -14.38 1.34 19.28
C ASN A 499 -14.30 -0.19 19.36
N LYS A 500 -13.27 -0.79 18.76
CA LYS A 500 -13.08 -2.24 18.70
C LYS A 500 -11.62 -2.60 18.97
N TYR A 501 -11.41 -3.80 19.50
CA TYR A 501 -10.09 -4.39 19.73
C TYR A 501 -9.93 -5.67 18.91
N THR A 502 -8.69 -5.99 18.57
CA THR A 502 -8.29 -7.16 17.79
C THR A 502 -6.97 -7.75 18.32
N HIS A 503 -6.62 -8.94 17.82
CA HIS A 503 -5.30 -9.56 17.99
C HIS A 503 -4.51 -9.54 16.67
N GLU A 504 -4.82 -8.59 15.78
CA GLU A 504 -4.18 -8.48 14.47
C GLU A 504 -2.67 -8.25 14.62
N ILE A 505 -1.91 -9.19 14.07
CA ILE A 505 -0.48 -9.36 14.34
C ILE A 505 0.38 -8.28 13.67
N GLY A 506 -0.04 -7.78 12.51
CA GLY A 506 0.70 -6.80 11.72
C GLY A 506 0.67 -5.42 12.36
N THR A 507 -0.48 -4.99 12.86
CA THR A 507 -0.56 -3.78 13.70
C THR A 507 0.29 -3.93 14.97
N ALA A 508 0.26 -5.08 15.64
CA ALA A 508 1.07 -5.31 16.84
C ALA A 508 2.57 -5.21 16.55
N SER A 509 3.06 -5.83 15.47
CA SER A 509 4.47 -5.77 15.07
C SER A 509 4.90 -4.36 14.64
N ALA A 510 4.09 -3.66 13.85
CA ALA A 510 4.39 -2.29 13.44
C ALA A 510 4.39 -1.32 14.64
N THR A 511 3.50 -1.53 15.61
CA THR A 511 3.47 -0.76 16.87
C THR A 511 4.73 -1.02 17.68
N ALA A 512 5.10 -2.29 17.84
CA ALA A 512 6.32 -2.67 18.56
C ALA A 512 7.57 -2.07 17.90
N ARG A 513 7.65 -2.08 16.57
CA ARG A 513 8.78 -1.49 15.83
C ARG A 513 8.84 0.03 15.96
N THR A 514 7.69 0.72 15.87
CA THR A 514 7.60 2.16 16.14
C THR A 514 8.15 2.50 17.52
N LEU A 515 7.66 1.80 18.55
CA LEU A 515 8.08 2.00 19.94
C LEU A 515 9.57 1.68 20.15
N ALA A 516 10.10 0.66 19.47
CA ALA A 516 11.51 0.30 19.53
C ALA A 516 12.42 1.39 18.96
N TYR A 517 12.13 1.91 17.76
CA TYR A 517 12.90 3.02 17.16
C TYR A 517 12.81 4.29 18.02
N TYR A 518 11.61 4.64 18.48
CA TYR A 518 11.42 5.79 19.36
C TYR A 518 12.22 5.65 20.65
N ALA A 519 12.14 4.51 21.33
CA ALA A 519 12.85 4.26 22.58
C ALA A 519 14.37 4.23 22.41
N ALA A 520 14.87 3.67 21.29
CA ALA A 520 16.31 3.64 21.02
C ALA A 520 16.90 5.03 20.87
N LYS A 521 16.14 6.00 20.36
CA LYS A 521 16.59 7.38 20.20
C LYS A 521 16.35 8.27 21.43
N SER A 522 15.17 8.16 22.04
CA SER A 522 14.74 9.00 23.17
C SER A 522 15.23 8.51 24.53
N GLY A 523 15.53 7.22 24.66
CA GLY A 523 15.76 6.56 25.95
C GLY A 523 14.47 6.26 26.73
N ASP A 524 13.29 6.34 26.12
CA ASP A 524 12.01 6.05 26.79
C ASP A 524 11.88 4.57 27.17
N GLN A 525 11.93 4.30 28.47
CA GLN A 525 11.90 2.95 29.00
C GLN A 525 10.51 2.30 28.95
N ALA A 526 9.43 3.10 28.99
CA ALA A 526 8.07 2.57 28.91
C ALA A 526 7.79 2.09 27.49
N ALA A 527 8.18 2.87 26.48
CA ALA A 527 8.11 2.49 25.08
C ALA A 527 8.95 1.23 24.80
N LYS A 528 10.19 1.17 25.30
CA LYS A 528 11.04 -0.03 25.17
C LYS A 528 10.37 -1.28 25.75
N THR A 529 9.81 -1.15 26.96
CA THR A 529 9.17 -2.27 27.67
C THR A 529 7.91 -2.74 26.95
N ALA A 530 7.09 -1.81 26.44
CA ALA A 530 5.90 -2.14 25.67
C ALA A 530 6.23 -2.80 24.32
N ALA A 531 7.25 -2.30 23.62
CA ALA A 531 7.75 -2.94 22.39
C ALA A 531 8.16 -4.40 22.65
N GLN A 532 8.96 -4.63 23.71
CA GLN A 532 9.37 -5.97 24.10
C GLN A 532 8.17 -6.87 24.43
N GLY A 533 7.22 -6.35 25.23
CA GLY A 533 6.02 -7.08 25.64
C GLY A 533 5.14 -7.51 24.48
N LEU A 534 4.95 -6.65 23.47
CA LEU A 534 4.24 -6.99 22.24
C LEU A 534 4.93 -8.11 21.46
N LEU A 535 6.25 -8.03 21.28
CA LEU A 535 7.02 -9.05 20.56
C LEU A 535 7.02 -10.40 21.31
N ASP A 536 7.11 -10.38 22.63
CA ASP A 536 7.02 -11.60 23.44
C ASP A 536 5.62 -12.21 23.40
N ALA A 537 4.57 -11.40 23.37
CA ALA A 537 3.20 -11.86 23.21
C ALA A 537 2.98 -12.47 21.82
N LEU A 538 3.42 -11.79 20.75
CA LEU A 538 3.36 -12.29 19.37
C LEU A 538 4.04 -13.65 19.20
N TYR A 539 5.23 -13.84 19.80
CA TYR A 539 5.98 -15.07 19.65
C TYR A 539 5.28 -16.30 20.25
N LYS A 540 4.35 -16.11 21.20
CA LYS A 540 3.53 -17.22 21.74
C LYS A 540 2.59 -17.84 20.72
N TYR A 541 2.27 -17.12 19.65
CA TYR A 541 1.38 -17.54 18.57
C TYR A 541 2.16 -18.08 17.35
N ALA A 542 3.43 -18.44 17.52
CA ALA A 542 4.22 -19.08 16.49
C ALA A 542 3.66 -20.47 16.13
N THR A 543 3.53 -20.72 14.83
CA THR A 543 3.11 -21.97 14.20
C THR A 543 4.20 -22.44 13.22
N ASP A 544 3.94 -23.54 12.51
CA ASP A 544 4.86 -24.07 11.49
C ASP A 544 4.97 -23.16 10.26
N LYS A 545 3.93 -22.37 9.98
CA LYS A 545 3.85 -21.48 8.81
C LYS A 545 4.22 -20.03 9.11
N GLY A 546 4.17 -19.59 10.37
CA GLY A 546 4.45 -18.21 10.73
C GLY A 546 3.98 -17.91 12.15
N ILE A 547 3.49 -16.70 12.39
CA ILE A 547 2.76 -16.33 13.62
C ILE A 547 1.34 -16.00 13.19
N THR A 548 0.32 -16.63 13.77
CA THR A 548 -1.07 -16.35 13.37
C THR A 548 -2.01 -16.55 14.54
N ILE A 549 -3.12 -15.81 14.51
CA ILE A 549 -4.20 -15.88 15.49
C ILE A 549 -5.49 -15.96 14.67
N PRO A 550 -6.38 -16.93 14.93
CA PRO A 550 -7.66 -17.00 14.24
C PRO A 550 -8.45 -15.69 14.38
N GLU A 551 -9.03 -15.22 13.29
CA GLU A 551 -9.80 -13.98 13.23
C GLU A 551 -11.19 -14.23 12.65
N VAL A 552 -12.17 -13.42 13.08
CA VAL A 552 -13.54 -13.44 12.55
C VAL A 552 -13.69 -12.22 11.61
N PRO A 553 -13.58 -12.39 10.28
CA PRO A 553 -13.61 -11.28 9.34
C PRO A 553 -15.02 -10.75 9.17
N ASP A 554 -15.31 -9.59 9.78
CA ASP A 554 -16.66 -9.06 9.91
C ASP A 554 -17.37 -8.71 8.59
N GLN A 555 -16.65 -8.68 7.48
CA GLN A 555 -17.20 -8.40 6.15
C GLN A 555 -17.57 -9.66 5.34
N TYR A 556 -17.27 -10.88 5.80
CA TYR A 556 -17.44 -12.09 4.96
C TYR A 556 -18.90 -12.51 4.75
N GLY A 557 -19.86 -11.82 5.37
CA GLY A 557 -21.28 -11.90 4.98
C GLY A 557 -21.60 -11.28 3.61
N ARG A 558 -20.64 -10.63 2.94
CA ARG A 558 -20.83 -9.85 1.71
C ARG A 558 -20.51 -10.60 0.41
N PHE A 559 -20.32 -11.92 0.43
CA PHE A 559 -20.04 -12.67 -0.80
C PHE A 559 -21.17 -12.60 -1.84
N GLU A 560 -22.42 -12.35 -1.43
CA GLU A 560 -23.55 -12.07 -2.32
C GLU A 560 -23.83 -10.57 -2.51
N GLU A 561 -22.92 -9.68 -2.10
CA GLU A 561 -23.05 -8.23 -2.29
C GLU A 561 -23.32 -7.92 -3.78
N PRO A 562 -24.40 -7.17 -4.09
CA PRO A 562 -24.68 -6.75 -5.45
C PRO A 562 -23.55 -5.87 -6.02
N VAL A 563 -23.08 -6.23 -7.20
CA VAL A 563 -22.12 -5.43 -7.97
C VAL A 563 -22.89 -4.67 -9.03
N TYR A 564 -22.84 -3.34 -8.98
CA TYR A 564 -23.54 -2.52 -9.97
C TYR A 564 -22.94 -2.73 -11.36
N VAL A 565 -23.81 -3.01 -12.34
CA VAL A 565 -23.49 -3.05 -13.77
C VAL A 565 -24.55 -2.21 -14.49
N PRO A 566 -24.17 -1.23 -15.35
CA PRO A 566 -25.13 -0.36 -16.03
C PRO A 566 -26.21 -1.15 -16.79
N SER A 567 -27.44 -0.64 -16.78
CA SER A 567 -28.56 -1.31 -17.47
C SER A 567 -28.28 -1.47 -18.97
N GLY A 568 -28.43 -2.69 -19.48
CA GLY A 568 -28.18 -3.03 -20.88
C GLY A 568 -26.70 -3.30 -21.20
N TRP A 569 -25.78 -3.05 -20.27
CA TRP A 569 -24.39 -3.47 -20.41
C TRP A 569 -24.29 -4.98 -20.15
N THR A 570 -23.54 -5.68 -20.99
CA THR A 570 -23.23 -7.10 -20.83
C THR A 570 -21.82 -7.38 -21.32
N GLY A 571 -21.13 -8.27 -20.63
CA GLY A 571 -19.77 -8.70 -20.97
C GLY A 571 -19.45 -10.07 -20.41
N THR A 572 -18.22 -10.54 -20.65
CA THR A 572 -17.80 -11.88 -20.23
C THR A 572 -16.34 -11.89 -19.80
N TYR A 573 -16.06 -12.51 -18.66
CA TYR A 573 -14.69 -12.78 -18.21
C TYR A 573 -14.01 -13.87 -19.05
N PRO A 574 -12.67 -13.98 -19.01
CA PRO A 574 -11.92 -14.98 -19.77
C PRO A 574 -12.40 -16.44 -19.61
N TYR A 575 -12.85 -16.81 -18.40
CA TYR A 575 -13.37 -18.15 -18.10
C TYR A 575 -14.89 -18.31 -18.30
N GLY A 576 -15.60 -17.27 -18.76
CA GLY A 576 -17.01 -17.35 -19.14
C GLY A 576 -18.00 -16.77 -18.14
N ASP A 577 -17.56 -16.33 -16.95
CA ASP A 577 -18.44 -15.63 -16.01
C ASP A 577 -19.06 -14.39 -16.68
N THR A 578 -20.38 -14.33 -16.67
CA THR A 578 -21.13 -13.25 -17.33
C THR A 578 -21.21 -12.03 -16.42
N ILE A 579 -20.86 -10.87 -16.96
CA ILE A 579 -20.97 -9.59 -16.28
C ILE A 579 -22.23 -8.91 -16.84
N SER A 580 -23.25 -8.73 -16.01
CA SER A 580 -24.52 -8.11 -16.42
C SER A 580 -25.29 -7.59 -15.20
N SER A 581 -26.43 -6.91 -15.45
CA SER A 581 -27.30 -6.44 -14.36
C SER A 581 -27.75 -7.60 -13.46
N GLY A 582 -27.64 -7.41 -12.14
CA GLY A 582 -27.90 -8.45 -11.14
C GLY A 582 -26.66 -9.26 -10.74
N ALA A 583 -25.46 -8.89 -11.23
CA ALA A 583 -24.21 -9.46 -10.75
C ALA A 583 -24.04 -9.30 -9.24
N THR A 584 -23.38 -10.27 -8.62
CA THR A 584 -22.93 -10.24 -7.23
C THR A 584 -21.42 -10.47 -7.17
N PHE A 585 -20.79 -10.17 -6.04
CA PHE A 585 -19.35 -10.40 -5.83
C PHE A 585 -18.95 -11.83 -6.23
N ILE A 586 -19.63 -12.85 -5.68
CA ILE A 586 -19.39 -14.26 -6.01
C ILE A 586 -19.79 -14.62 -7.45
N GLY A 587 -20.81 -13.95 -8.01
CA GLY A 587 -21.26 -14.18 -9.38
C GLY A 587 -20.22 -13.80 -10.43
N LEU A 588 -19.34 -12.83 -10.12
CA LEU A 588 -18.22 -12.41 -10.97
C LEU A 588 -16.92 -13.19 -10.73
N ARG A 589 -16.92 -14.07 -9.71
CA ARG A 589 -15.74 -14.82 -9.24
C ARG A 589 -16.14 -16.27 -8.94
N SER A 590 -16.80 -16.92 -9.88
CA SER A 590 -17.45 -18.22 -9.62
C SER A 590 -16.47 -19.32 -9.20
N TRP A 591 -15.19 -19.15 -9.57
CA TRP A 591 -14.08 -20.02 -9.18
C TRP A 591 -13.86 -20.09 -7.66
N PHE A 592 -14.28 -19.10 -6.86
CA PHE A 592 -14.26 -19.20 -5.39
C PHE A 592 -15.04 -20.40 -4.86
N LYS A 593 -16.02 -20.91 -5.60
CA LYS A 593 -16.80 -22.11 -5.22
C LYS A 593 -15.96 -23.39 -5.20
N ASN A 594 -14.77 -23.36 -5.79
CA ASN A 594 -13.80 -24.45 -5.76
C ASN A 594 -12.73 -24.27 -4.66
N ASP A 595 -12.75 -23.16 -3.93
CA ASP A 595 -11.83 -22.91 -2.82
C ASP A 595 -12.07 -23.91 -1.69
N THR A 596 -11.00 -24.34 -1.02
CA THR A 596 -11.08 -25.28 0.10
C THR A 596 -11.88 -24.74 1.28
N ASP A 597 -11.90 -23.43 1.48
CA ASP A 597 -12.65 -22.75 2.53
C ASP A 597 -14.05 -22.29 2.06
N TRP A 598 -14.43 -22.54 0.80
CA TRP A 598 -15.78 -22.26 0.29
C TRP A 598 -16.90 -22.84 1.17
N PRO A 599 -16.80 -24.07 1.74
CA PRO A 599 -17.83 -24.60 2.63
C PRO A 599 -18.12 -23.69 3.84
N LYS A 600 -17.12 -22.93 4.33
CA LYS A 600 -17.33 -21.94 5.40
C LYS A 600 -18.20 -20.79 4.89
N ILE A 601 -17.90 -20.25 3.70
CA ILE A 601 -18.69 -19.19 3.07
C ILE A 601 -20.12 -19.66 2.78
N GLN A 602 -20.30 -20.86 2.23
CA GLN A 602 -21.63 -21.41 2.02
C GLN A 602 -22.42 -21.50 3.34
N GLY A 603 -21.78 -21.89 4.44
CA GLY A 603 -22.40 -21.87 5.76
C GLY A 603 -22.86 -20.49 6.23
N ILE A 604 -22.09 -19.43 5.92
CA ILE A 604 -22.48 -18.04 6.18
C ILE A 604 -23.72 -17.67 5.34
N LEU A 605 -23.69 -17.98 4.04
CA LEU A 605 -24.78 -17.68 3.11
C LEU A 605 -26.08 -18.44 3.45
N ASP A 606 -25.96 -19.62 4.05
CA ASP A 606 -27.09 -20.42 4.55
C ASP A 606 -27.66 -19.89 5.89
N GLY A 607 -27.15 -18.75 6.39
CA GLY A 607 -27.63 -18.07 7.60
C GLY A 607 -26.83 -18.39 8.87
N GLY A 608 -25.67 -19.03 8.75
CA GLY A 608 -24.74 -19.27 9.86
C GLY A 608 -23.97 -18.01 10.29
N GLU A 609 -23.31 -18.11 11.44
CA GLU A 609 -22.37 -17.07 11.90
C GLU A 609 -21.08 -17.12 11.09
N ILE A 610 -20.35 -15.99 11.03
CA ILE A 610 -19.02 -15.92 10.40
C ILE A 610 -18.04 -16.74 11.26
N PRO A 611 -17.47 -17.85 10.75
CA PRO A 611 -16.52 -18.65 11.49
C PRO A 611 -15.16 -17.97 11.56
N GLU A 612 -14.26 -18.53 12.36
CA GLU A 612 -12.86 -18.12 12.37
C GLU A 612 -12.15 -18.54 11.08
N PHE A 613 -11.27 -17.67 10.62
CA PHE A 613 -10.30 -17.90 9.56
C PHE A 613 -8.89 -17.74 10.13
N THR A 614 -7.93 -18.40 9.51
CA THR A 614 -6.52 -18.33 9.90
C THR A 614 -5.74 -17.87 8.69
N PHE A 615 -5.17 -16.67 8.77
CA PHE A 615 -4.44 -16.08 7.65
C PHE A 615 -2.96 -15.92 7.95
N HIS A 616 -2.17 -16.09 6.90
CA HIS A 616 -0.75 -15.83 6.85
C HIS A 616 -0.47 -14.82 5.75
N ARG A 617 -0.97 -13.59 5.94
CA ARG A 617 -0.72 -12.46 5.03
C ARG A 617 0.78 -12.20 4.95
N PHE A 618 1.36 -12.19 3.76
CA PHE A 618 2.80 -12.06 3.56
C PHE A 618 3.36 -10.81 4.25
N TRP A 619 2.69 -9.67 4.05
CA TRP A 619 3.10 -8.40 4.66
C TRP A 619 3.15 -8.49 6.18
N ALA A 620 2.16 -9.12 6.82
CA ALA A 620 2.09 -9.21 8.28
C ALA A 620 3.20 -10.12 8.84
N GLN A 621 3.49 -11.22 8.13
CA GLN A 621 4.57 -12.15 8.52
C GLN A 621 5.94 -11.53 8.33
N ALA A 622 6.14 -10.78 7.25
CA ALA A 622 7.34 -9.98 7.02
C ALA A 622 7.49 -8.89 8.09
N ASP A 623 6.39 -8.21 8.44
CA ASP A 623 6.39 -7.14 9.44
C ASP A 623 6.75 -7.65 10.84
N VAL A 624 6.23 -8.82 11.23
CA VAL A 624 6.60 -9.52 12.46
C VAL A 624 8.09 -9.89 12.47
N ALA A 625 8.61 -10.43 11.37
CA ALA A 625 10.04 -10.71 11.25
C ALA A 625 10.86 -9.43 11.43
N LEU A 626 10.52 -8.38 10.68
CA LEU A 626 11.18 -7.08 10.74
C LEU A 626 11.15 -6.49 12.16
N ALA A 627 10.04 -6.61 12.89
CA ALA A 627 9.95 -6.11 14.25
C ALA A 627 10.86 -6.87 15.22
N PHE A 628 10.96 -8.20 15.11
CA PHE A 628 11.95 -8.98 15.86
C PHE A 628 13.37 -8.57 15.51
N GLY A 629 13.70 -8.49 14.22
CA GLY A 629 15.04 -8.15 13.78
C GLY A 629 15.44 -6.73 14.19
N THR A 630 14.55 -5.75 14.06
CA THR A 630 14.77 -4.39 14.54
C THR A 630 15.04 -4.35 16.04
N TYR A 631 14.23 -5.01 16.87
CA TYR A 631 14.44 -4.98 18.33
C TYR A 631 15.79 -5.60 18.70
N GLY A 632 16.15 -6.72 18.08
CA GLY A 632 17.46 -7.36 18.27
C GLY A 632 18.62 -6.45 17.85
N ILE A 633 18.52 -5.78 16.70
CA ILE A 633 19.53 -4.83 16.22
C ILE A 633 19.71 -3.64 17.17
N LEU A 634 18.61 -3.09 17.68
CA LEU A 634 18.65 -1.87 18.50
C LEU A 634 19.09 -2.11 19.95
N PHE A 635 18.83 -3.28 20.52
CA PHE A 635 18.93 -3.50 21.97
C PHE A 635 19.72 -4.73 22.42
N GLU A 636 20.11 -5.64 21.52
CA GLU A 636 20.80 -6.89 21.89
C GLU A 636 22.22 -7.03 21.30
N GLN A 637 22.66 -6.09 20.45
CA GLN A 637 24.02 -6.08 19.88
C GLN A 637 25.09 -5.53 20.81
#